data_AF-A0A8C5XWP9-F1
#
_entry.id   AF-A0A8C5XWP9-F1
#
_cell.length_a   1.000
_cell.length_b   1.000
_cell.length_c   1.000
_cell.angle_alpha   90.00
_cell.angle_beta   90.00
_cell.angle_gamma   90.00
#
_symmetry.space_group_name_H-M   'P 1'
#
loop_
_entity.id
_entity.type
_entity.pdbx_description
1 polymer ?
#
loop_
_entity_poly.entity_id
_entity_poly.type
_entity_poly.pdbx_seq_one_letter_code
_entity_poly.pdbx_strand_id
1 'polypeptide(L)'
;MTQQPQEGFDRSVEDAQAWMKAVQERLQVSDNTQGPRAALEARLRETEKICQLEPEGRVKVDLVLRAAEALLACCPRDQRPEILARLKDIKAQWEETVTYMTHCHSRIEWVWLHWSEYLLARDEFYRWFQKMTVTLEPPVELQLGLKEKQWQLSHAQVLLHNVDSQAVLLDRLLEEAASLFNRIGDPSVDEDAQKRMKAEYDAVKAKAQDRVALLERVAREHEQYRASVDEFQLWLKAVVEKVDGCLGRSCELPTPHRLSALQDIAKEFPRGAASLGRLEQQAVGVIQNSSPLGAEKITGELEEMREVLRKLRVLGEQEEARLRGLLESRGACEQQVRRLEAELGEFGEGLRRLAREGLEPTAKAGTEDELVARWRLYSGTRAALAAEEPRVHWLQAQLTEVIGFPHDLQPLSDSVVAAIQEYQSLKGKSTRLRNAAETELWQRFQRPLQGLQAWKALAQRLLEVTTSLPDLPSLHTFLPQIEAALAESSRLKEQLTMLQLKTDLLVSVFGQERAAALLEQVAGSVRDRDLLHNSLLQRKSKLQSLLAQHKDFGAAFEPLQRKLLDLQVRVHAENGPQRDLPGKQAQLSRLQGLQEEGLDLRAQMEALKPLAQGNPNHQHRMDQLSSDYQALQRALEDLVDRCQQSVRAHCTFAHQLLELRRWIAGATQRLESHRGDSGPRDVQSRELEVERLVAEFPEKEAQLPLVEAHGRLVMEQSSPEGAAAVQEELRELAEAWRALRLLEERLRSLVRNWQLHRTEVDSGKKMVFTNNIPKSGFLIDPADPIPRHRHQANLLQEDEASHEDFAQLLSNFEQWLQVENSKLVRIIAMKTATARDLRTRERKLQELEARVPEGQHLFENLLRLGPARGTSDQLEDLRYRWMLYKSKLKDSSSLLTQSSPGEPTGFQKVFGNRAARPVLCRWHFTGHRAEWAKTPGAH
;
A
#
# COMPACT_ATOMS: atom_id res chain seq x y z
N MET A 1 84.23 27.71 -165.91
CA MET A 1 82.77 27.85 -165.70
C MET A 1 82.27 27.19 -164.41
N THR A 2 82.89 26.12 -163.91
CA THR A 2 82.41 25.36 -162.72
C THR A 2 82.86 25.89 -161.35
N GLN A 3 83.79 26.85 -161.27
CA GLN A 3 84.32 27.35 -159.99
C GLN A 3 83.28 28.13 -159.16
N GLN A 4 82.59 29.10 -159.76
CA GLN A 4 81.66 29.96 -159.02
C GLN A 4 80.48 29.20 -158.34
N PRO A 5 79.86 28.17 -158.96
CA PRO A 5 78.88 27.33 -158.25
C PRO A 5 79.51 26.45 -157.15
N GLN A 6 80.75 26.01 -157.34
CA GLN A 6 81.48 25.19 -156.37
C GLN A 6 81.81 26.02 -155.11
N GLU A 7 82.39 27.21 -155.29
CA GLU A 7 82.65 28.19 -154.23
C GLU A 7 81.38 28.60 -153.47
N GLY A 8 80.26 28.76 -154.19
CA GLY A 8 78.95 29.06 -153.58
C GLY A 8 78.40 27.90 -152.73
N PHE A 9 78.54 26.66 -153.20
CA PHE A 9 78.21 25.48 -152.41
C PHE A 9 79.12 25.35 -151.19
N ASP A 10 80.45 25.37 -151.38
CA ASP A 10 81.44 25.22 -150.32
C ASP A 10 81.23 26.26 -149.20
N ARG A 11 81.01 27.52 -149.56
CA ARG A 11 80.69 28.55 -148.57
C ARG A 11 79.37 28.29 -147.85
N SER A 12 78.31 27.87 -148.55
CA SER A 12 77.04 27.55 -147.88
C SER A 12 77.17 26.37 -146.91
N VAL A 13 78.02 25.39 -147.24
CA VAL A 13 78.38 24.26 -146.38
C VAL A 13 79.09 24.76 -145.12
N GLU A 14 80.11 25.61 -145.28
CA GLU A 14 80.85 26.23 -144.18
C GLU A 14 79.94 27.07 -143.28
N ASP A 15 79.09 27.94 -143.85
CA ASP A 15 78.14 28.79 -143.12
C ASP A 15 77.11 27.96 -142.31
N ALA A 16 76.67 26.82 -142.85
CA ALA A 16 75.78 25.88 -142.15
C ALA A 16 76.51 25.10 -141.03
N GLN A 17 77.69 24.56 -141.32
CA GLN A 17 78.49 23.80 -140.34
C GLN A 17 78.99 24.68 -139.19
N ALA A 18 79.39 25.92 -139.47
CA ALA A 18 79.77 26.89 -138.44
C ALA A 18 78.61 27.24 -137.50
N TRP A 19 77.38 27.38 -138.03
CA TRP A 19 76.20 27.60 -137.19
C TRP A 19 75.83 26.35 -136.37
N MET A 20 75.85 25.15 -136.98
CA MET A 20 75.55 23.91 -136.25
C MET A 20 76.55 23.69 -135.12
N LYS A 21 77.84 23.90 -135.38
CA LYS A 21 78.90 23.85 -134.37
C LYS A 21 78.67 24.87 -133.25
N ALA A 22 78.38 26.14 -133.56
CA ALA A 22 78.14 27.16 -132.55
C ALA A 22 76.88 26.88 -131.68
N VAL A 23 75.88 26.20 -132.25
CA VAL A 23 74.71 25.69 -131.51
C VAL A 23 75.11 24.51 -130.62
N GLN A 24 75.84 23.52 -131.15
CA GLN A 24 76.33 22.37 -130.38
C GLN A 24 77.24 22.80 -129.21
N GLU A 25 78.12 23.78 -129.40
CA GLU A 25 78.97 24.35 -128.34
C GLU A 25 78.14 25.02 -127.23
N ARG A 26 77.11 25.79 -127.58
CA ARG A 26 76.18 26.40 -126.60
C ARG A 26 75.32 25.35 -125.88
N LEU A 27 74.94 24.28 -126.57
CA LEU A 27 74.25 23.14 -125.97
C LEU A 27 75.16 22.42 -124.98
N GLN A 28 76.41 22.09 -125.34
CA GLN A 28 77.36 21.40 -124.44
C GLN A 28 77.60 22.16 -123.12
N VAL A 29 77.61 23.49 -123.13
CA VAL A 29 77.70 24.32 -121.91
C VAL A 29 76.39 24.29 -121.10
N SER A 30 75.25 24.17 -121.77
CA SER A 30 73.91 24.17 -121.14
C SER A 30 73.46 22.79 -120.68
N ASP A 31 73.97 21.71 -121.28
CA ASP A 31 73.50 20.33 -121.19
C ASP A 31 73.94 19.61 -119.90
N ASN A 32 73.52 20.18 -118.77
CA ASN A 32 73.88 19.72 -117.45
C ASN A 32 72.68 19.97 -116.51
N THR A 33 72.29 18.96 -115.74
CA THR A 33 71.19 19.05 -114.76
C THR A 33 71.65 19.37 -113.34
N GLN A 34 72.96 19.30 -113.07
CA GLN A 34 73.56 19.47 -111.73
C GLN A 34 73.60 20.95 -111.29
N GLY A 35 73.54 21.20 -109.99
CA GLY A 35 73.59 22.54 -109.38
C GLY A 35 72.21 23.15 -109.09
N PRO A 36 72.18 24.35 -108.49
CA PRO A 36 70.97 24.90 -107.88
C PRO A 36 69.86 25.23 -108.87
N ARG A 37 68.61 25.21 -108.37
CA ARG A 37 67.38 25.38 -109.16
C ARG A 37 67.41 26.61 -110.08
N ALA A 38 67.92 27.74 -109.61
CA ALA A 38 68.05 28.96 -110.41
C ALA A 38 69.02 28.81 -111.61
N ALA A 39 70.09 28.00 -111.46
CA ALA A 39 71.00 27.68 -112.56
C ALA A 39 70.39 26.65 -113.53
N LEU A 40 69.58 25.70 -113.04
CA LEU A 40 68.79 24.80 -113.90
C LEU A 40 67.77 25.59 -114.73
N GLU A 41 67.05 26.54 -114.12
CA GLU A 41 66.11 27.41 -114.81
C GLU A 41 66.78 28.36 -115.82
N ALA A 42 67.96 28.88 -115.50
CA ALA A 42 68.75 29.68 -116.44
C ALA A 42 69.17 28.87 -117.68
N ARG A 43 69.57 27.59 -117.50
CA ARG A 43 69.87 26.66 -118.60
C ARG A 43 68.61 26.28 -119.39
N LEU A 44 67.47 26.11 -118.74
CA LEU A 44 66.19 25.85 -119.41
C LEU A 44 65.85 27.00 -120.38
N ARG A 45 65.91 28.24 -119.91
CA ARG A 45 65.69 29.44 -120.74
C ARG A 45 66.74 29.61 -121.84
N GLU A 46 67.98 29.15 -121.65
CA GLU A 46 69.02 29.19 -122.70
C GLU A 46 68.80 28.11 -123.77
N THR A 47 68.45 26.88 -123.39
CA THR A 47 68.08 25.83 -124.35
C THR A 47 66.80 26.17 -125.11
N GLU A 48 65.81 26.79 -124.47
CA GLU A 48 64.63 27.35 -125.14
C GLU A 48 65.04 28.37 -126.23
N LYS A 49 65.91 29.32 -125.89
CA LYS A 49 66.50 30.28 -126.85
C LYS A 49 67.31 29.62 -127.96
N ILE A 50 67.95 28.47 -127.70
CA ILE A 50 68.65 27.70 -128.74
C ILE A 50 67.62 27.02 -129.66
N CYS A 51 66.58 26.39 -129.12
CA CYS A 51 65.48 25.79 -129.89
C CYS A 51 64.77 26.83 -130.78
N GLN A 52 64.59 28.06 -130.31
CA GLN A 52 64.04 29.17 -131.11
C GLN A 52 64.89 29.56 -132.34
N LEU A 53 66.15 29.12 -132.43
CA LEU A 53 67.02 29.33 -133.61
C LEU A 53 66.92 28.20 -134.65
N GLU A 54 66.18 27.12 -134.38
CA GLU A 54 65.96 26.03 -135.34
C GLU A 54 65.50 26.50 -136.74
N PRO A 55 64.62 27.54 -136.89
CA PRO A 55 64.26 28.05 -138.21
C PRO A 55 65.43 28.72 -138.96
N GLU A 56 66.39 29.34 -138.26
CA GLU A 56 67.60 29.91 -138.86
C GLU A 56 68.50 28.81 -139.42
N GLY A 57 68.67 27.73 -138.65
CA GLY A 57 69.41 26.54 -139.05
C GLY A 57 68.80 25.86 -140.29
N ARG A 58 67.47 25.67 -140.31
CA ARG A 58 66.75 25.17 -141.50
C ARG A 58 67.05 26.00 -142.74
N VAL A 59 66.97 27.33 -142.66
CA VAL A 59 67.25 28.21 -143.82
C VAL A 59 68.67 28.04 -144.34
N LYS A 60 69.66 27.78 -143.48
CA LYS A 60 71.05 27.50 -143.91
C LYS A 60 71.17 26.15 -144.63
N VAL A 61 70.52 25.11 -144.12
CA VAL A 61 70.47 23.79 -144.80
C VAL A 61 69.72 23.88 -146.14
N ASP A 62 68.62 24.63 -146.22
CA ASP A 62 67.90 24.88 -147.47
C ASP A 62 68.75 25.65 -148.50
N LEU A 63 69.61 26.57 -148.07
CA LEU A 63 70.58 27.25 -148.93
C LEU A 63 71.64 26.28 -149.47
N VAL A 64 72.18 25.39 -148.62
CA VAL A 64 73.08 24.31 -149.05
C VAL A 64 72.43 23.41 -150.10
N LEU A 65 71.16 23.05 -149.91
CA LEU A 65 70.43 22.21 -150.87
C LEU A 65 70.28 22.89 -152.23
N ARG A 66 69.86 24.17 -152.26
CA ARG A 66 69.73 24.95 -153.50
C ARG A 66 71.08 25.16 -154.20
N ALA A 67 72.15 25.41 -153.44
CA ALA A 67 73.50 25.54 -153.99
C ALA A 67 73.99 24.22 -154.61
N ALA A 68 73.72 23.09 -153.96
CA ALA A 68 74.06 21.77 -154.48
C ALA A 68 73.24 21.37 -155.72
N GLU A 69 71.96 21.73 -155.79
CA GLU A 69 71.13 21.52 -156.99
C GLU A 69 71.71 22.26 -158.20
N ALA A 70 72.10 23.53 -158.03
CA ALA A 70 72.76 24.32 -159.06
C ALA A 70 74.13 23.73 -159.46
N LEU A 71 74.91 23.24 -158.50
CA LEU A 71 76.21 22.61 -158.74
C LEU A 71 76.07 21.27 -159.51
N LEU A 72 75.16 20.40 -159.08
CA LEU A 72 74.90 19.08 -159.70
C LEU A 72 74.39 19.20 -161.14
N ALA A 73 73.70 20.29 -161.48
CA ALA A 73 73.28 20.59 -162.85
C ALA A 73 74.47 20.87 -163.78
N CYS A 74 75.55 21.50 -163.29
CA CYS A 74 76.69 21.93 -164.09
C CYS A 74 77.93 21.01 -164.02
N CYS A 75 78.05 20.14 -163.02
CA CYS A 75 79.28 19.36 -162.80
C CYS A 75 79.38 18.05 -163.62
N PRO A 76 80.62 17.62 -163.99
CA PRO A 76 80.92 16.30 -164.54
C PRO A 76 80.33 15.15 -163.70
N ARG A 77 80.08 13.98 -164.32
CA ARG A 77 79.49 12.82 -163.62
C ARG A 77 80.31 12.37 -162.43
N ASP A 78 81.63 12.43 -162.54
CA ASP A 78 82.57 11.81 -161.58
C ASP A 78 82.64 12.57 -160.24
N GLN A 79 82.27 13.86 -160.22
CA GLN A 79 82.22 14.70 -159.01
C GLN A 79 80.87 14.65 -158.28
N ARG A 80 79.81 14.15 -158.94
CA ARG A 80 78.47 14.05 -158.35
C ARG A 80 78.37 13.17 -157.10
N PRO A 81 79.02 11.98 -156.99
CA PRO A 81 78.94 11.18 -155.77
C PRO A 81 79.54 11.89 -154.55
N GLU A 82 80.57 12.72 -154.73
CA GLU A 82 81.20 13.50 -153.67
C GLU A 82 80.28 14.62 -153.14
N ILE A 83 79.67 15.39 -154.04
CA ILE A 83 78.67 16.41 -153.69
C ILE A 83 77.46 15.77 -152.98
N LEU A 84 76.99 14.62 -153.47
CA LEU A 84 75.89 13.87 -152.85
C LEU A 84 76.27 13.25 -151.50
N ALA A 85 77.55 12.94 -151.26
CA ALA A 85 78.03 12.51 -149.94
C ALA A 85 78.03 13.69 -148.95
N ARG A 86 78.56 14.85 -149.34
CA ARG A 86 78.55 16.07 -148.51
C ARG A 86 77.13 16.56 -148.19
N LEU A 87 76.19 16.42 -149.13
CA LEU A 87 74.77 16.69 -148.85
C LEU A 87 74.16 15.73 -147.81
N LYS A 88 74.55 14.45 -147.78
CA LYS A 88 74.08 13.50 -146.78
C LYS A 88 74.69 13.78 -145.41
N ASP A 89 75.98 14.09 -145.39
CA ASP A 89 76.74 14.45 -144.18
C ASP A 89 76.11 15.66 -143.47
N ILE A 90 75.82 16.74 -144.19
CA ILE A 90 75.20 17.95 -143.61
C ILE A 90 73.76 17.69 -143.15
N LYS A 91 72.98 16.85 -143.86
CA LYS A 91 71.66 16.45 -143.39
C LYS A 91 71.73 15.64 -142.09
N ALA A 92 72.68 14.71 -141.98
CA ALA A 92 72.89 13.94 -140.76
C ALA A 92 73.33 14.85 -139.59
N GLN A 93 74.27 15.76 -139.82
CA GLN A 93 74.71 16.76 -138.83
C GLN A 93 73.57 17.69 -138.39
N TRP A 94 72.67 18.05 -139.31
CA TRP A 94 71.46 18.82 -139.00
C TRP A 94 70.46 18.03 -138.16
N GLU A 95 70.13 16.81 -138.57
CA GLU A 95 69.22 15.89 -137.85
C GLU A 95 69.76 15.56 -136.44
N GLU A 96 71.08 15.34 -136.31
CA GLU A 96 71.78 15.19 -135.02
C GLU A 96 71.69 16.46 -134.18
N THR A 97 71.92 17.64 -134.77
CA THR A 97 71.85 18.93 -134.05
C THR A 97 70.44 19.20 -133.52
N VAL A 98 69.39 19.02 -134.33
CA VAL A 98 67.99 19.20 -133.89
C VAL A 98 67.60 18.16 -132.83
N THR A 99 68.06 16.91 -132.98
CA THR A 99 67.85 15.87 -131.97
C THR A 99 68.53 16.25 -130.65
N TYR A 100 69.75 16.82 -130.70
CA TYR A 100 70.47 17.26 -129.51
C TYR A 100 69.81 18.49 -128.86
N MET A 101 69.38 19.48 -129.64
CA MET A 101 68.59 20.63 -129.17
C MET A 101 67.36 20.17 -128.38
N THR A 102 66.57 19.27 -128.98
CA THR A 102 65.34 18.74 -128.40
C THR A 102 65.62 17.91 -127.14
N HIS A 103 66.58 17.00 -127.20
CA HIS A 103 66.94 16.14 -126.06
C HIS A 103 67.47 16.95 -124.86
N CYS A 104 68.38 17.90 -125.11
CA CYS A 104 68.95 18.77 -124.09
C CYS A 104 67.86 19.62 -123.41
N HIS A 105 66.99 20.26 -124.20
CA HIS A 105 65.89 21.06 -123.69
C HIS A 105 64.91 20.24 -122.85
N SER A 106 64.33 19.16 -123.40
CA SER A 106 63.35 18.34 -122.69
C SER A 106 63.95 17.61 -121.47
N ARG A 107 65.24 17.28 -121.47
CA ARG A 107 65.92 16.71 -120.29
C ARG A 107 66.01 17.72 -119.15
N ILE A 108 66.35 18.97 -119.44
CA ILE A 108 66.45 20.04 -118.44
C ILE A 108 65.06 20.47 -117.96
N GLU A 109 64.10 20.59 -118.89
CA GLU A 109 62.69 20.88 -118.60
C GLU A 109 62.09 19.85 -117.65
N TRP A 110 62.24 18.55 -117.95
CA TRP A 110 61.72 17.46 -117.14
C TRP A 110 62.27 17.47 -115.72
N VAL A 111 63.59 17.67 -115.55
CA VAL A 111 64.20 17.75 -114.20
C VAL A 111 63.74 19.00 -113.45
N TRP A 112 63.58 20.14 -114.12
CA TRP A 112 63.08 21.37 -113.50
C TRP A 112 61.62 21.24 -113.08
N LEU A 113 60.76 20.63 -113.91
CA LEU A 113 59.35 20.38 -113.62
C LEU A 113 59.20 19.40 -112.46
N HIS A 114 59.89 18.26 -112.50
CA HIS A 114 59.84 17.26 -111.43
C HIS A 114 60.34 17.83 -110.08
N TRP A 115 61.38 18.67 -110.09
CA TRP A 115 61.81 19.41 -108.89
C TRP A 115 60.76 20.44 -108.43
N SER A 116 59.95 21.00 -109.34
CA SER A 116 58.85 21.92 -109.00
C SER A 116 57.71 21.19 -108.28
N GLU A 117 57.31 20.03 -108.80
CA GLU A 117 56.25 19.17 -108.24
C GLU A 117 56.64 18.69 -106.84
N TYR A 118 57.87 18.18 -106.68
CA TYR A 118 58.43 17.81 -105.38
C TYR A 118 58.39 18.96 -104.37
N LEU A 119 58.81 20.17 -104.76
CA LEU A 119 58.80 21.34 -103.85
C LEU A 119 57.37 21.69 -103.40
N LEU A 120 56.37 21.59 -104.28
CA LEU A 120 54.97 21.83 -103.93
C LEU A 120 54.47 20.79 -102.90
N ALA A 121 54.70 19.50 -103.15
CA ALA A 121 54.29 18.41 -102.26
C ALA A 121 55.02 18.46 -100.91
N ARG A 122 56.33 18.76 -100.91
CA ARG A 122 57.14 18.98 -99.71
C ARG A 122 56.63 20.16 -98.89
N ASP A 123 56.28 21.27 -99.54
CA ASP A 123 55.76 22.45 -98.84
C ASP A 123 54.33 22.25 -98.33
N GLU A 124 53.54 21.35 -98.93
CA GLU A 124 52.25 20.87 -98.40
C GLU A 124 52.45 20.02 -97.14
N PHE A 125 53.38 19.07 -97.18
CA PHE A 125 53.78 18.29 -96.01
C PHE A 125 54.27 19.20 -94.87
N TYR A 126 55.13 20.19 -95.15
CA TYR A 126 55.60 21.13 -94.12
C TYR A 126 54.48 22.04 -93.56
N ARG A 127 53.49 22.44 -94.37
CA ARG A 127 52.30 23.17 -93.88
C ARG A 127 51.43 22.30 -92.96
N TRP A 128 51.26 21.01 -93.27
CA TRP A 128 50.62 20.06 -92.36
C TRP A 128 51.45 19.85 -91.08
N PHE A 129 52.76 19.67 -91.22
CA PHE A 129 53.69 19.41 -90.13
C PHE A 129 53.72 20.53 -89.09
N GLN A 130 53.77 21.79 -89.55
CA GLN A 130 53.68 22.97 -88.66
C GLN A 130 52.35 23.02 -87.90
N LYS A 131 51.22 22.78 -88.60
CA LYS A 131 49.89 22.72 -87.97
C LYS A 131 49.82 21.61 -86.91
N MET A 132 50.33 20.42 -87.20
CA MET A 132 50.36 19.31 -86.24
C MET A 132 51.28 19.59 -85.05
N THR A 133 52.45 20.18 -85.29
CA THR A 133 53.40 20.59 -84.24
C THR A 133 52.76 21.56 -83.25
N VAL A 134 52.10 22.63 -83.74
CA VAL A 134 51.38 23.59 -82.89
C VAL A 134 50.17 22.96 -82.20
N THR A 135 49.50 21.98 -82.81
CA THR A 135 48.39 21.23 -82.18
C THR A 135 48.86 20.34 -81.03
N LEU A 136 50.10 19.84 -81.09
CA LEU A 136 50.72 18.96 -80.09
C LEU A 136 51.67 19.67 -79.12
N GLU A 137 51.83 21.00 -79.24
CA GLU A 137 52.71 21.80 -78.38
C GLU A 137 52.11 22.10 -76.99
N PRO A 138 50.85 22.56 -76.85
CA PRO A 138 50.24 22.76 -75.53
C PRO A 138 50.17 21.45 -74.74
N PRO A 139 50.48 21.42 -73.43
CA PRO A 139 50.35 20.23 -72.60
C PRO A 139 48.90 19.76 -72.48
N VAL A 140 48.69 18.52 -72.05
CA VAL A 140 47.34 17.97 -71.83
C VAL A 140 46.67 18.68 -70.66
N GLU A 141 45.59 19.40 -70.94
CA GLU A 141 44.77 20.06 -69.91
C GLU A 141 44.07 19.04 -69.01
N LEU A 142 44.27 19.13 -67.70
CA LEU A 142 43.62 18.25 -66.73
C LEU A 142 42.11 18.54 -66.67
N GLN A 143 41.29 17.49 -66.81
CA GLN A 143 39.83 17.61 -66.90
C GLN A 143 39.08 17.31 -65.59
N LEU A 144 37.78 17.62 -65.57
CA LEU A 144 36.88 17.42 -64.42
C LEU A 144 36.57 15.95 -64.12
N GLY A 145 36.21 15.16 -65.14
CA GLY A 145 35.66 13.82 -64.97
C GLY A 145 36.21 12.78 -65.95
N LEU A 146 35.69 11.55 -65.85
CA LEU A 146 36.09 10.43 -66.71
C LEU A 146 35.66 10.65 -68.17
N LYS A 147 34.47 11.20 -68.42
CA LYS A 147 33.93 11.39 -69.78
C LYS A 147 34.76 12.37 -70.59
N GLU A 148 35.20 13.44 -69.94
CA GLU A 148 36.01 14.50 -70.53
C GLU A 148 37.42 13.99 -70.86
N LYS A 149 38.00 13.14 -69.98
CA LYS A 149 39.26 12.41 -70.23
C LYS A 149 39.14 11.40 -71.37
N GLN A 150 38.05 10.64 -71.42
CA GLN A 150 37.77 9.71 -72.53
C GLN A 150 37.59 10.45 -73.86
N TRP A 151 36.94 11.62 -73.88
CA TRP A 151 36.83 12.46 -75.07
C TRP A 151 38.19 13.02 -75.53
N GLN A 152 39.02 13.52 -74.61
CA GLN A 152 40.40 13.93 -74.93
C GLN A 152 41.21 12.77 -75.52
N LEU A 153 41.07 11.56 -74.97
CA LEU A 153 41.73 10.37 -75.49
C LEU A 153 41.30 10.07 -76.93
N SER A 154 40.00 10.02 -77.21
CA SER A 154 39.51 9.80 -78.58
C SER A 154 39.99 10.89 -79.55
N HIS A 155 40.07 12.14 -79.11
CA HIS A 155 40.65 13.22 -79.91
C HIS A 155 42.15 13.01 -80.19
N ALA A 156 42.94 12.64 -79.18
CA ALA A 156 44.37 12.35 -79.33
C ALA A 156 44.62 11.13 -80.24
N GLN A 157 43.77 10.09 -80.17
CA GLN A 157 43.84 8.94 -81.06
C GLN A 157 43.55 9.32 -82.54
N VAL A 158 42.62 10.25 -82.78
CA VAL A 158 42.39 10.81 -84.13
C VAL A 158 43.57 11.63 -84.62
N LEU A 159 44.23 12.40 -83.75
CA LEU A 159 45.47 13.11 -84.10
C LEU A 159 46.62 12.16 -84.43
N LEU A 160 46.81 11.09 -83.64
CA LEU A 160 47.82 10.07 -83.91
C LEU A 160 47.55 9.35 -85.24
N HIS A 161 46.30 8.95 -85.50
CA HIS A 161 45.93 8.35 -86.80
C HIS A 161 46.17 9.33 -87.96
N ASN A 162 45.95 10.64 -87.76
CA ASN A 162 46.29 11.64 -88.77
C ASN A 162 47.80 11.70 -89.02
N VAL A 163 48.65 11.65 -87.99
CA VAL A 163 50.12 11.55 -88.16
C VAL A 163 50.50 10.28 -88.90
N ASP A 164 50.05 9.11 -88.44
CA ASP A 164 50.36 7.81 -89.08
C ASP A 164 49.95 7.77 -90.55
N SER A 165 48.86 8.44 -90.94
CA SER A 165 48.43 8.54 -92.34
C SER A 165 49.42 9.28 -93.25
N GLN A 166 50.24 10.19 -92.69
CA GLN A 166 51.21 10.97 -93.46
C GLN A 166 52.55 10.25 -93.68
N ALA A 167 52.79 9.10 -93.03
CA ALA A 167 53.96 8.25 -93.30
C ALA A 167 54.10 7.95 -94.81
N VAL A 168 52.98 7.62 -95.48
CA VAL A 168 52.94 7.28 -96.91
C VAL A 168 53.30 8.47 -97.81
N LEU A 169 53.06 9.71 -97.37
CA LEU A 169 53.50 10.91 -98.08
C LEU A 169 54.98 11.20 -97.81
N LEU A 170 55.43 11.05 -96.57
CA LEU A 170 56.84 11.20 -96.19
C LEU A 170 57.74 10.23 -96.94
N ASP A 171 57.41 8.93 -96.97
CA ASP A 171 58.22 7.91 -97.63
C ASP A 171 58.38 8.21 -99.14
N ARG A 172 57.30 8.65 -99.81
CA ARG A 172 57.35 9.11 -101.21
C ARG A 172 58.22 10.35 -101.38
N LEU A 173 58.10 11.35 -100.51
CA LEU A 173 58.94 12.55 -100.55
C LEU A 173 60.42 12.24 -100.30
N LEU A 174 60.74 11.20 -99.53
CA LEU A 174 62.12 10.72 -99.35
C LEU A 174 62.64 10.00 -100.62
N GLU A 175 61.83 9.12 -101.23
CA GLU A 175 62.16 8.46 -102.50
C GLU A 175 62.35 9.47 -103.66
N GLU A 176 61.45 10.46 -103.77
CA GLU A 176 61.55 11.55 -104.76
C GLU A 176 62.76 12.45 -104.50
N ALA A 177 63.03 12.82 -103.24
CA ALA A 177 64.23 13.60 -102.89
C ALA A 177 65.53 12.87 -103.28
N ALA A 178 65.63 11.56 -103.01
CA ALA A 178 66.78 10.75 -103.42
C ALA A 178 66.88 10.64 -104.97
N SER A 179 65.75 10.44 -105.66
CA SER A 179 65.66 10.40 -107.12
C SER A 179 66.07 11.72 -107.77
N LEU A 180 65.73 12.85 -107.15
CA LEU A 180 66.13 14.20 -107.57
C LEU A 180 67.61 14.49 -107.26
N PHE A 181 68.08 14.20 -106.04
CA PHE A 181 69.47 14.44 -105.63
C PHE A 181 70.47 13.78 -106.57
N ASN A 182 70.22 12.52 -106.97
CA ASN A 182 71.05 11.81 -107.96
C ASN A 182 71.11 12.49 -109.35
N ARG A 183 70.16 13.36 -109.70
CA ARG A 183 70.11 14.11 -110.97
C ARG A 183 70.60 15.56 -110.86
N ILE A 184 70.56 16.18 -109.68
CA ILE A 184 70.81 17.62 -109.49
C ILE A 184 71.92 17.98 -108.50
N GLY A 185 72.28 17.08 -107.58
CA GLY A 185 73.37 17.29 -106.61
C GLY A 185 73.19 18.48 -105.65
N ASP A 186 71.95 18.96 -105.46
CA ASP A 186 71.66 20.15 -104.67
C ASP A 186 71.43 19.81 -103.18
N PRO A 187 72.07 20.51 -102.22
CA PRO A 187 71.95 20.24 -100.79
C PRO A 187 70.52 20.39 -100.19
N SER A 188 69.58 21.01 -100.90
CA SER A 188 68.19 21.13 -100.40
C SER A 188 67.41 19.81 -100.43
N VAL A 189 67.93 18.78 -101.11
CA VAL A 189 67.35 17.43 -101.19
C VAL A 189 68.36 16.32 -100.86
N ASP A 190 69.52 16.67 -100.29
CA ASP A 190 70.56 15.70 -99.93
C ASP A 190 70.12 14.71 -98.85
N GLU A 191 70.95 13.68 -98.60
CA GLU A 191 70.63 12.68 -97.57
C GLU A 191 70.41 13.30 -96.19
N ASP A 192 71.05 14.42 -95.87
CA ASP A 192 70.94 15.03 -94.55
C ASP A 192 69.67 15.89 -94.45
N ALA A 193 69.19 16.48 -95.55
CA ALA A 193 67.86 17.06 -95.66
C ALA A 193 66.76 15.99 -95.48
N GLN A 194 66.94 14.83 -96.11
CA GLN A 194 66.06 13.67 -95.95
C GLN A 194 66.06 13.15 -94.51
N LYS A 195 67.23 12.97 -93.89
CA LYS A 195 67.37 12.57 -92.46
C LYS A 195 66.73 13.60 -91.53
N ARG A 196 66.89 14.91 -91.78
CA ARG A 196 66.22 15.98 -91.01
C ARG A 196 64.70 15.88 -91.10
N MET A 197 64.14 15.86 -92.31
CA MET A 197 62.68 15.79 -92.52
C MET A 197 62.06 14.54 -91.87
N LYS A 198 62.76 13.40 -91.92
CA LYS A 198 62.33 12.18 -91.23
C LYS A 198 62.39 12.29 -89.70
N ALA A 199 63.50 12.78 -89.14
CA ALA A 199 63.65 12.96 -87.70
C ALA A 199 62.66 13.97 -87.10
N GLU A 200 62.33 15.03 -87.86
CA GLU A 200 61.29 16.00 -87.53
C GLU A 200 59.91 15.32 -87.42
N TYR A 201 59.53 14.51 -88.42
CA TYR A 201 58.29 13.73 -88.40
C TYR A 201 58.26 12.70 -87.25
N ASP A 202 59.31 11.91 -87.08
CA ASP A 202 59.40 10.88 -86.05
C ASP A 202 59.27 11.50 -84.64
N ALA A 203 59.78 12.72 -84.42
CA ALA A 203 59.60 13.46 -83.17
C ALA A 203 58.15 13.96 -82.95
N VAL A 204 57.44 14.36 -84.01
CA VAL A 204 56.01 14.71 -83.93
C VAL A 204 55.15 13.47 -83.68
N LYS A 205 55.49 12.35 -84.32
CA LYS A 205 54.85 11.05 -84.09
C LYS A 205 55.05 10.55 -82.65
N ALA A 206 56.27 10.63 -82.11
CA ALA A 206 56.54 10.31 -80.71
C ALA A 206 55.67 11.16 -79.76
N LYS A 207 55.61 12.50 -79.95
CA LYS A 207 54.74 13.39 -79.16
C LYS A 207 53.25 13.02 -79.23
N ALA A 208 52.76 12.56 -80.38
CA ALA A 208 51.38 12.09 -80.54
C ALA A 208 51.15 10.76 -79.78
N GLN A 209 52.09 9.83 -79.88
CA GLN A 209 52.05 8.54 -79.18
C GLN A 209 52.13 8.70 -77.66
N ASP A 210 53.04 9.53 -77.15
CA ASP A 210 53.17 9.86 -75.72
C ASP A 210 51.88 10.50 -75.18
N ARG A 211 51.25 11.39 -75.96
CA ARG A 211 49.98 12.04 -75.59
C ARG A 211 48.84 11.04 -75.47
N VAL A 212 48.73 10.09 -76.41
CA VAL A 212 47.76 9.00 -76.34
C VAL A 212 48.07 8.11 -75.13
N ALA A 213 49.30 7.64 -74.95
CA ALA A 213 49.69 6.75 -73.85
C ALA A 213 49.43 7.38 -72.46
N LEU A 214 49.68 8.69 -72.31
CA LEU A 214 49.33 9.45 -71.11
C LEU A 214 47.81 9.49 -70.88
N LEU A 215 47.04 9.92 -71.89
CA LEU A 215 45.58 10.05 -71.79
C LEU A 215 44.91 8.69 -71.55
N GLU A 216 45.37 7.62 -72.18
CA GLU A 216 44.89 6.27 -71.92
C GLU A 216 45.16 5.82 -70.48
N ARG A 217 46.36 6.08 -69.95
CA ARG A 217 46.66 5.76 -68.55
C ARG A 217 45.74 6.52 -67.60
N VAL A 218 45.60 7.83 -67.79
CA VAL A 218 44.76 8.72 -66.96
C VAL A 218 43.27 8.37 -67.05
N ALA A 219 42.79 7.95 -68.22
CA ALA A 219 41.42 7.47 -68.40
C ALA A 219 41.21 6.12 -67.70
N ARG A 220 42.11 5.14 -67.90
CA ARG A 220 42.02 3.81 -67.27
C ARG A 220 42.11 3.86 -65.73
N GLU A 221 42.98 4.70 -65.19
CA GLU A 221 43.08 4.95 -63.73
C GLU A 221 41.75 5.46 -63.15
N HIS A 222 41.12 6.44 -63.82
CA HIS A 222 39.83 7.00 -63.39
C HIS A 222 38.68 6.00 -63.60
N GLU A 223 38.68 5.23 -64.69
CA GLU A 223 37.68 4.18 -64.95
C GLU A 223 37.73 3.06 -63.92
N GLN A 224 38.94 2.58 -63.57
CA GLN A 224 39.13 1.58 -62.52
C GLN A 224 38.72 2.11 -61.14
N TYR A 225 39.09 3.35 -60.80
CA TYR A 225 38.63 4.01 -59.57
C TYR A 225 37.11 4.11 -59.55
N ARG A 226 36.46 4.55 -60.63
CA ARG A 226 35.00 4.69 -60.70
C ARG A 226 34.29 3.35 -60.50
N ALA A 227 34.76 2.28 -61.16
CA ALA A 227 34.23 0.94 -60.97
C ALA A 227 34.33 0.46 -59.50
N SER A 228 35.46 0.72 -58.83
CA SER A 228 35.61 0.41 -57.41
C SER A 228 34.75 1.30 -56.49
N VAL A 229 34.47 2.57 -56.88
CA VAL A 229 33.53 3.44 -56.16
C VAL A 229 32.11 2.90 -56.28
N ASP A 230 31.67 2.52 -57.49
CA ASP A 230 30.34 1.97 -57.71
C ASP A 230 30.16 0.62 -56.99
N GLU A 231 31.17 -0.25 -56.96
CA GLU A 231 31.19 -1.48 -56.13
C GLU A 231 31.03 -1.14 -54.63
N PHE A 232 31.82 -0.19 -54.12
CA PHE A 232 31.77 0.18 -52.71
C PHE A 232 30.45 0.86 -52.32
N GLN A 233 29.88 1.71 -53.18
CA GLN A 233 28.57 2.33 -52.95
C GLN A 233 27.43 1.30 -52.94
N LEU A 234 27.51 0.25 -53.76
CA LEU A 234 26.55 -0.87 -53.72
C LEU A 234 26.68 -1.67 -52.41
N TRP A 235 27.91 -2.00 -51.98
CA TRP A 235 28.12 -2.66 -50.69
C TRP A 235 27.66 -1.78 -49.52
N LEU A 236 27.95 -0.48 -49.55
CA LEU A 236 27.58 0.46 -48.49
C LEU A 236 26.06 0.57 -48.35
N LYS A 237 25.30 0.64 -49.46
CA LYS A 237 23.83 0.61 -49.46
C LYS A 237 23.29 -0.70 -48.85
N ALA A 238 23.84 -1.85 -49.26
CA ALA A 238 23.44 -3.13 -48.67
C ALA A 238 23.73 -3.21 -47.16
N VAL A 239 24.76 -2.51 -46.66
CA VAL A 239 25.02 -2.40 -45.21
C VAL A 239 24.10 -1.40 -44.52
N VAL A 240 23.71 -0.29 -45.15
CA VAL A 240 22.63 0.60 -44.66
C VAL A 240 21.36 -0.23 -44.46
N GLU A 241 20.90 -0.94 -45.50
CA GLU A 241 19.66 -1.73 -45.47
C GLU A 241 19.70 -2.84 -44.40
N LYS A 242 20.84 -3.51 -44.22
CA LYS A 242 21.05 -4.49 -43.13
C LYS A 242 20.97 -3.86 -41.74
N VAL A 243 21.56 -2.69 -41.53
CA VAL A 243 21.57 -1.99 -40.24
C VAL A 243 20.19 -1.41 -39.93
N ASP A 244 19.54 -0.75 -40.89
CA ASP A 244 18.17 -0.23 -40.75
C ASP A 244 17.16 -1.35 -40.51
N GLY A 245 17.34 -2.50 -41.19
CA GLY A 245 16.58 -3.73 -40.92
C GLY A 245 16.78 -4.31 -39.51
N CYS A 246 17.83 -3.90 -38.78
CA CYS A 246 18.07 -4.26 -37.37
C CYS A 246 17.63 -3.17 -36.37
N LEU A 247 17.26 -1.97 -36.84
CA LEU A 247 16.93 -0.80 -36.01
C LEU A 247 15.42 -0.71 -35.68
N GLY A 248 15.10 0.01 -34.60
CA GLY A 248 13.73 0.43 -34.28
C GLY A 248 12.77 -0.69 -33.82
N ARG A 249 11.46 -0.42 -33.89
CA ARG A 249 10.38 -1.37 -33.56
C ARG A 249 9.88 -2.19 -34.76
N SER A 250 10.29 -1.84 -35.97
CA SER A 250 9.81 -2.43 -37.23
C SER A 250 10.43 -3.78 -37.56
N CYS A 251 11.54 -4.13 -36.91
CA CYS A 251 12.21 -5.42 -37.10
C CYS A 251 11.51 -6.51 -36.27
N GLU A 252 10.88 -7.46 -36.95
CA GLU A 252 10.17 -8.61 -36.33
C GLU A 252 11.10 -9.67 -35.73
N LEU A 253 12.42 -9.59 -35.97
CA LEU A 253 13.38 -10.53 -35.39
C LEU A 253 13.48 -10.35 -33.86
N PRO A 254 13.50 -11.43 -33.07
CA PRO A 254 13.74 -11.37 -31.63
C PRO A 254 15.05 -10.64 -31.27
N THR A 255 15.08 -9.98 -30.12
CA THR A 255 16.24 -9.26 -29.56
C THR A 255 17.58 -9.99 -29.70
N PRO A 256 17.73 -11.30 -29.40
CA PRO A 256 19.01 -12.01 -29.58
C PRO A 256 19.38 -12.25 -31.05
N HIS A 257 18.40 -12.41 -31.94
CA HIS A 257 18.67 -12.58 -33.38
C HIS A 257 19.10 -11.26 -34.01
N ARG A 258 18.52 -10.13 -33.59
CA ARG A 258 18.97 -8.76 -33.94
C ARG A 258 20.40 -8.50 -33.46
N LEU A 259 20.74 -8.93 -32.23
CA LEU A 259 22.10 -8.83 -31.70
C LEU A 259 23.10 -9.62 -32.56
N SER A 260 22.78 -10.87 -32.94
CA SER A 260 23.63 -11.67 -33.82
C SER A 260 23.80 -11.01 -35.20
N ALA A 261 22.71 -10.53 -35.80
CA ALA A 261 22.75 -9.86 -37.10
C ALA A 261 23.66 -8.62 -37.09
N LEU A 262 23.57 -7.77 -36.06
CA LEU A 262 24.48 -6.64 -35.89
C LEU A 262 25.93 -7.07 -35.67
N GLN A 263 26.19 -8.15 -34.93
CA GLN A 263 27.55 -8.70 -34.77
C GLN A 263 28.10 -9.31 -36.06
N ASP A 264 27.26 -9.85 -36.93
CA ASP A 264 27.65 -10.33 -38.25
C ASP A 264 27.95 -9.16 -39.22
N ILE A 265 27.12 -8.11 -39.21
CA ILE A 265 27.40 -6.85 -39.91
C ILE A 265 28.69 -6.19 -39.39
N ALA A 266 28.95 -6.25 -38.07
CA ALA A 266 30.16 -5.69 -37.48
C ALA A 266 31.45 -6.36 -38.02
N LYS A 267 31.38 -7.64 -38.41
CA LYS A 267 32.48 -8.36 -39.09
C LYS A 267 32.71 -7.90 -40.54
N GLU A 268 31.73 -7.26 -41.17
CA GLU A 268 31.88 -6.66 -42.50
C GLU A 268 32.56 -5.28 -42.46
N PHE A 269 32.42 -4.49 -41.39
CA PHE A 269 33.01 -3.15 -41.31
C PHE A 269 34.54 -3.08 -41.48
N PRO A 270 35.37 -4.04 -40.99
CA PRO A 270 36.80 -4.08 -41.30
C PRO A 270 37.09 -4.29 -42.79
N ARG A 271 36.32 -5.15 -43.47
CA ARG A 271 36.43 -5.36 -44.93
C ARG A 271 36.03 -4.08 -45.69
N GLY A 272 34.98 -3.40 -45.23
CA GLY A 272 34.56 -2.10 -45.75
C GLY A 272 35.65 -1.03 -45.62
N ALA A 273 36.21 -0.86 -44.41
CA ALA A 273 37.30 0.09 -44.17
C ALA A 273 38.55 -0.22 -45.00
N ALA A 274 38.92 -1.50 -45.16
CA ALA A 274 40.00 -1.91 -46.05
C ALA A 274 39.69 -1.65 -47.53
N SER A 275 38.42 -1.63 -47.94
CA SER A 275 38.00 -1.27 -49.30
C SER A 275 38.06 0.24 -49.53
N LEU A 276 37.59 1.03 -48.57
CA LEU A 276 37.72 2.49 -48.60
C LEU A 276 39.19 2.93 -48.63
N GLY A 277 40.07 2.29 -47.85
CA GLY A 277 41.51 2.58 -47.89
C GLY A 277 42.17 2.25 -49.24
N ARG A 278 41.67 1.26 -50.00
CA ARG A 278 42.11 1.02 -51.39
C ARG A 278 41.58 2.10 -52.35
N LEU A 279 40.34 2.56 -52.16
CA LEU A 279 39.79 3.68 -52.92
C LEU A 279 40.54 4.98 -52.68
N GLU A 280 40.89 5.29 -51.43
CA GLU A 280 41.73 6.45 -51.08
C GLU A 280 43.11 6.35 -51.76
N GLN A 281 43.74 5.16 -51.80
CA GLN A 281 45.00 4.93 -52.50
C GLN A 281 44.88 5.09 -54.02
N GLN A 282 43.85 4.51 -54.66
CA GLN A 282 43.59 4.68 -56.10
C GLN A 282 43.32 6.15 -56.45
N ALA A 283 42.57 6.85 -55.60
CA ALA A 283 42.19 8.24 -55.83
C ALA A 283 43.39 9.20 -55.88
N VAL A 284 44.51 8.93 -55.20
CA VAL A 284 45.70 9.81 -55.22
C VAL A 284 46.17 10.07 -56.66
N GLY A 285 46.29 9.01 -57.48
CA GLY A 285 46.67 9.15 -58.90
C GLY A 285 45.61 9.87 -59.72
N VAL A 286 44.32 9.52 -59.52
CA VAL A 286 43.22 10.15 -60.25
C VAL A 286 43.10 11.64 -59.92
N ILE A 287 43.30 12.03 -58.66
CA ILE A 287 43.33 13.42 -58.16
C ILE A 287 44.48 14.20 -58.81
N GLN A 288 45.71 13.66 -58.78
CA GLN A 288 46.88 14.29 -59.42
C GLN A 288 46.66 14.49 -60.93
N ASN A 289 45.94 13.55 -61.57
CA ASN A 289 45.62 13.58 -62.99
C ASN A 289 44.26 14.25 -63.28
N SER A 290 43.71 15.10 -62.40
CA SER A 290 42.42 15.81 -62.58
C SER A 290 42.56 17.32 -62.35
N SER A 291 41.63 18.11 -62.92
CA SER A 291 41.48 19.54 -62.60
C SER A 291 41.23 19.76 -61.10
N PRO A 292 41.52 20.95 -60.52
CA PRO A 292 41.30 21.21 -59.10
C PRO A 292 39.86 20.94 -58.64
N LEU A 293 38.86 21.37 -59.42
CA LEU A 293 37.44 21.11 -59.13
C LEU A 293 37.08 19.62 -59.26
N GLY A 294 37.76 18.87 -60.14
CA GLY A 294 37.63 17.42 -60.24
C GLY A 294 38.24 16.70 -59.03
N ALA A 295 39.39 17.18 -58.56
CA ALA A 295 40.04 16.70 -57.34
C ALA A 295 39.19 16.97 -56.09
N GLU A 296 38.65 18.18 -55.93
CA GLU A 296 37.71 18.55 -54.86
C GLU A 296 36.44 17.68 -54.87
N LYS A 297 35.91 17.37 -56.06
CA LYS A 297 34.78 16.45 -56.19
C LYS A 297 35.14 15.02 -55.76
N ILE A 298 36.28 14.50 -56.20
CA ILE A 298 36.74 13.14 -55.85
C ILE A 298 37.01 13.02 -54.34
N THR A 299 37.65 14.02 -53.73
CA THR A 299 37.84 14.04 -52.27
C THR A 299 36.50 14.15 -51.55
N GLY A 300 35.57 14.99 -52.01
CA GLY A 300 34.21 15.09 -51.46
C GLY A 300 33.44 13.76 -51.50
N GLU A 301 33.43 13.05 -52.63
CA GLU A 301 32.80 11.71 -52.74
C GLU A 301 33.44 10.70 -51.76
N LEU A 302 34.76 10.74 -51.55
CA LEU A 302 35.45 9.92 -50.55
C LEU A 302 35.11 10.29 -49.11
N GLU A 303 35.05 11.59 -48.78
CA GLU A 303 34.73 12.05 -47.42
C GLU A 303 33.27 11.74 -47.05
N GLU A 304 32.33 11.84 -48.00
CA GLU A 304 30.94 11.39 -47.82
C GLU A 304 30.88 9.89 -47.54
N MET A 305 31.52 9.07 -48.37
CA MET A 305 31.58 7.61 -48.19
C MET A 305 32.24 7.21 -46.85
N ARG A 306 33.29 7.91 -46.44
CA ARG A 306 33.98 7.74 -45.14
C ARG A 306 33.06 8.09 -43.97
N GLU A 307 32.34 9.19 -44.07
CA GLU A 307 31.45 9.68 -43.01
C GLU A 307 30.17 8.82 -42.89
N VAL A 308 29.62 8.32 -44.00
CA VAL A 308 28.52 7.33 -43.96
C VAL A 308 28.97 6.02 -43.33
N LEU A 309 30.14 5.48 -43.72
CA LEU A 309 30.71 4.28 -43.09
C LEU A 309 30.94 4.47 -41.58
N ARG A 310 31.43 5.65 -41.17
CA ARG A 310 31.63 6.00 -39.75
C ARG A 310 30.30 6.10 -38.98
N LYS A 311 29.30 6.78 -39.55
CA LYS A 311 27.96 6.88 -38.97
C LYS A 311 27.32 5.51 -38.78
N LEU A 312 27.34 4.65 -39.82
CA LEU A 312 26.78 3.29 -39.76
C LEU A 312 27.44 2.43 -38.69
N ARG A 313 28.77 2.48 -38.56
CA ARG A 313 29.47 1.77 -37.49
C ARG A 313 29.00 2.23 -36.11
N VAL A 314 28.99 3.54 -35.86
CA VAL A 314 28.58 4.10 -34.55
C VAL A 314 27.11 3.77 -34.23
N LEU A 315 26.21 3.81 -35.21
CA LEU A 315 24.80 3.42 -35.03
C LEU A 315 24.66 1.92 -34.74
N GLY A 316 25.42 1.06 -35.45
CA GLY A 316 25.45 -0.38 -35.21
C GLY A 316 25.99 -0.73 -33.82
N GLU A 317 27.11 -0.12 -33.41
CA GLU A 317 27.70 -0.29 -32.07
C GLU A 317 26.76 0.20 -30.96
N GLN A 318 26.03 1.30 -31.17
CA GLN A 318 25.03 1.83 -30.23
C GLN A 318 23.82 0.92 -30.10
N GLU A 319 23.25 0.43 -31.21
CA GLU A 319 22.12 -0.50 -31.17
C GLU A 319 22.55 -1.88 -30.62
N GLU A 320 23.75 -2.36 -30.93
CA GLU A 320 24.28 -3.60 -30.34
C GLU A 320 24.42 -3.45 -28.81
N ALA A 321 25.00 -2.36 -28.33
CA ALA A 321 25.11 -2.07 -26.89
C ALA A 321 23.72 -1.94 -26.23
N ARG A 322 22.74 -1.33 -26.92
CA ARG A 322 21.36 -1.19 -26.42
C ARG A 322 20.65 -2.55 -26.33
N LEU A 323 20.76 -3.39 -27.36
CA LEU A 323 20.17 -4.74 -27.37
C LEU A 323 20.86 -5.66 -26.35
N ARG A 324 22.17 -5.54 -26.18
CA ARG A 324 22.96 -6.22 -25.15
C ARG A 324 22.49 -5.84 -23.74
N GLY A 325 22.40 -4.54 -23.43
CA GLY A 325 21.90 -4.07 -22.14
C GLY A 325 20.44 -4.46 -21.86
N LEU A 326 19.60 -4.57 -22.89
CA LEU A 326 18.23 -5.10 -22.78
C LEU A 326 18.21 -6.60 -22.47
N LEU A 327 19.12 -7.40 -23.06
CA LEU A 327 19.23 -8.82 -22.77
C LEU A 327 19.85 -9.09 -21.39
N GLU A 328 20.81 -8.27 -20.96
CA GLU A 328 21.44 -8.35 -19.63
C GLU A 328 20.43 -7.96 -18.53
N SER A 329 19.70 -6.86 -18.69
CA SER A 329 18.65 -6.45 -17.74
C SER A 329 17.46 -7.42 -17.71
N ARG A 330 17.03 -7.95 -18.86
CA ARG A 330 16.05 -9.03 -18.93
C ARG A 330 16.55 -10.31 -18.23
N GLY A 331 17.78 -10.74 -18.49
CA GLY A 331 18.37 -11.92 -17.86
C GLY A 331 18.54 -11.77 -16.35
N ALA A 332 18.86 -10.56 -15.86
CA ALA A 332 18.87 -10.25 -14.43
C ALA A 332 17.46 -10.32 -13.82
N CYS A 333 16.44 -9.76 -14.50
CA CYS A 333 15.05 -9.86 -14.08
C CYS A 333 14.55 -11.32 -14.02
N GLU A 334 14.82 -12.12 -15.05
CA GLU A 334 14.46 -13.55 -15.09
C GLU A 334 15.18 -14.37 -13.99
N GLN A 335 16.43 -14.04 -13.66
CA GLN A 335 17.13 -14.64 -12.51
C GLN A 335 16.53 -14.21 -11.17
N GLN A 336 16.13 -12.95 -11.02
CA GLN A 336 15.54 -12.44 -9.78
C GLN A 336 14.12 -13.01 -9.55
N VAL A 337 13.33 -13.15 -10.61
CA VAL A 337 12.05 -13.87 -10.60
C VAL A 337 12.23 -15.30 -10.13
N ARG A 338 13.17 -16.07 -10.69
CA ARG A 338 13.42 -17.47 -10.26
C ARG A 338 13.87 -17.58 -8.81
N ARG A 339 14.63 -16.60 -8.29
CA ARG A 339 15.00 -16.54 -6.86
C ARG A 339 13.80 -16.25 -5.97
N LEU A 340 12.94 -15.31 -6.39
CA LEU A 340 11.71 -14.98 -5.68
C LEU A 340 10.73 -16.16 -5.67
N GLU A 341 10.59 -16.89 -6.78
CA GLU A 341 9.80 -18.13 -6.87
C GLU A 341 10.31 -19.21 -5.90
N ALA A 342 11.62 -19.41 -5.81
CA ALA A 342 12.23 -20.40 -4.93
C ALA A 342 12.04 -20.06 -3.43
N GLU A 343 12.38 -18.83 -3.02
CA GLU A 343 12.18 -18.38 -1.63
C GLU A 343 10.69 -18.35 -1.24
N LEU A 344 9.79 -17.99 -2.16
CA LEU A 344 8.34 -18.07 -1.94
C LEU A 344 7.88 -19.53 -1.73
N GLY A 345 8.45 -20.47 -2.49
CA GLY A 345 8.20 -21.90 -2.33
C GLY A 345 8.60 -22.41 -0.95
N GLU A 346 9.84 -22.16 -0.53
CA GLU A 346 10.33 -22.51 0.81
C GLU A 346 9.51 -21.86 1.93
N PHE A 347 9.26 -20.56 1.83
CA PHE A 347 8.48 -19.81 2.81
C PHE A 347 7.06 -20.36 2.92
N GLY A 348 6.38 -20.62 1.79
CA GLY A 348 5.06 -21.22 1.76
C GLY A 348 5.02 -22.63 2.35
N GLU A 349 6.04 -23.46 2.14
CA GLU A 349 6.15 -24.76 2.84
C GLU A 349 6.39 -24.61 4.34
N GLY A 350 7.23 -23.65 4.76
CA GLY A 350 7.44 -23.30 6.17
C GLY A 350 6.14 -22.88 6.87
N LEU A 351 5.37 -21.97 6.27
CA LEU A 351 4.06 -21.55 6.79
C LEU A 351 3.09 -22.72 6.91
N ARG A 352 2.98 -23.56 5.88
CA ARG A 352 2.07 -24.73 5.88
C ARG A 352 2.49 -25.79 6.90
N ARG A 353 3.79 -25.95 7.19
CA ARG A 353 4.30 -26.80 8.27
C ARG A 353 3.90 -26.23 9.63
N LEU A 354 4.21 -24.95 9.90
CA LEU A 354 3.87 -24.26 11.14
C LEU A 354 2.36 -24.21 11.42
N ALA A 355 1.53 -24.16 10.37
CA ALA A 355 0.08 -24.27 10.49
C ALA A 355 -0.36 -25.66 11.00
N ARG A 356 0.09 -26.74 10.34
CA ARG A 356 -0.27 -28.13 10.66
C ARG A 356 0.26 -28.58 12.02
N GLU A 357 1.50 -28.23 12.36
CA GLU A 357 2.15 -28.67 13.60
C GLU A 357 1.77 -27.78 14.79
N GLY A 358 1.47 -26.49 14.55
CA GLY A 358 1.35 -25.48 15.60
C GLY A 358 -0.05 -24.94 15.87
N LEU A 359 -1.04 -25.13 14.99
CA LEU A 359 -2.34 -24.43 15.09
C LEU A 359 -3.58 -25.33 14.96
N GLU A 360 -3.43 -26.65 14.84
CA GLU A 360 -4.55 -27.58 14.82
C GLU A 360 -5.38 -27.56 16.14
N PRO A 361 -6.72 -27.70 16.07
CA PRO A 361 -7.60 -27.62 17.22
C PRO A 361 -7.61 -28.93 18.02
N THR A 362 -6.55 -29.15 18.80
CA THR A 362 -6.55 -30.16 19.87
C THR A 362 -7.74 -29.97 20.81
N ALA A 363 -8.30 -31.08 21.28
CA ALA A 363 -9.57 -31.10 22.03
C ALA A 363 -9.55 -30.23 23.30
N LYS A 364 -10.73 -29.93 23.85
CA LYS A 364 -10.90 -29.07 25.05
C LYS A 364 -10.09 -29.62 26.23
N ALA A 365 -8.94 -29.00 26.50
CA ALA A 365 -8.01 -29.39 27.55
C ALA A 365 -8.69 -29.42 28.93
N GLY A 366 -8.76 -30.62 29.51
CA GLY A 366 -9.33 -30.86 30.83
C GLY A 366 -8.37 -30.44 31.92
N THR A 367 -7.12 -30.88 31.83
CA THR A 367 -6.10 -30.67 32.88
C THR A 367 -5.37 -29.33 32.76
N GLU A 368 -4.62 -28.99 33.81
CA GLU A 368 -3.75 -27.80 33.83
C GLU A 368 -2.53 -27.98 32.92
N ASP A 369 -1.93 -29.18 32.93
CA ASP A 369 -0.72 -29.50 32.16
C ASP A 369 -0.97 -29.54 30.65
N GLU A 370 -2.15 -30.01 30.21
CA GLU A 370 -2.59 -29.91 28.81
C GLU A 370 -2.66 -28.44 28.34
N LEU A 371 -3.16 -27.53 29.18
CA LEU A 371 -3.20 -26.10 28.86
C LEU A 371 -1.82 -25.47 28.80
N VAL A 372 -0.92 -25.83 29.72
CA VAL A 372 0.47 -25.37 29.73
C VAL A 372 1.21 -25.88 28.50
N ALA A 373 1.05 -27.16 28.14
CA ALA A 373 1.61 -27.73 26.91
C ALA A 373 1.09 -27.01 25.65
N ARG A 374 -0.22 -26.74 25.58
CA ARG A 374 -0.85 -26.01 24.48
C ARG A 374 -0.37 -24.55 24.40
N TRP A 375 -0.21 -23.85 25.53
CA TRP A 375 0.36 -22.50 25.58
C TRP A 375 1.84 -22.49 25.15
N ARG A 376 2.63 -23.50 25.55
CA ARG A 376 4.03 -23.67 25.12
C ARG A 376 4.11 -23.91 23.61
N LEU A 377 3.27 -24.79 23.06
CA LEU A 377 3.18 -25.04 21.61
C LEU A 377 2.89 -23.74 20.83
N TYR A 378 1.80 -23.04 21.17
CA TYR A 378 1.44 -21.77 20.50
C TYR A 378 2.50 -20.69 20.67
N SER A 379 3.24 -20.67 21.77
CA SER A 379 4.37 -19.75 21.98
C SER A 379 5.60 -20.13 21.14
N GLY A 380 5.88 -21.43 20.96
CA GLY A 380 6.90 -21.93 20.04
C GLY A 380 6.59 -21.62 18.58
N THR A 381 5.37 -21.87 18.13
CA THR A 381 4.90 -21.49 16.78
C THR A 381 4.97 -19.98 16.57
N ARG A 382 4.63 -19.17 17.59
CA ARG A 382 4.81 -17.71 17.54
C ARG A 382 6.28 -17.30 17.41
N ALA A 383 7.19 -17.98 18.09
CA ALA A 383 8.63 -17.70 17.99
C ALA A 383 9.19 -18.07 16.61
N ALA A 384 8.78 -19.21 16.03
CA ALA A 384 9.12 -19.57 14.66
C ALA A 384 8.57 -18.55 13.64
N LEU A 385 7.31 -18.12 13.79
CA LEU A 385 6.73 -17.04 12.97
C LEU A 385 7.42 -15.67 13.19
N ALA A 386 8.13 -15.44 14.30
CA ALA A 386 8.97 -14.26 14.48
C ALA A 386 10.34 -14.42 13.78
N ALA A 387 10.89 -15.63 13.72
CA ALA A 387 12.14 -15.93 13.00
C ALA A 387 12.00 -15.77 11.47
N GLU A 388 10.80 -16.00 10.92
CA GLU A 388 10.49 -15.78 9.49
C GLU A 388 10.13 -14.32 9.15
N GLU A 389 10.04 -13.40 10.13
CA GLU A 389 9.70 -11.99 9.89
C GLU A 389 10.71 -11.23 9.00
N PRO A 390 12.03 -11.48 9.06
CA PRO A 390 12.99 -10.93 8.09
C PRO A 390 12.75 -11.40 6.65
N ARG A 391 12.31 -12.65 6.44
CA ARG A 391 11.94 -13.18 5.12
C ARG A 391 10.71 -12.46 4.57
N VAL A 392 9.71 -12.15 5.41
CA VAL A 392 8.56 -11.32 5.02
C VAL A 392 8.99 -9.93 4.58
N HIS A 393 9.92 -9.27 5.30
CA HIS A 393 10.43 -7.97 4.90
C HIS A 393 11.26 -8.01 3.61
N TRP A 394 12.03 -9.08 3.39
CA TRP A 394 12.74 -9.31 2.12
C TRP A 394 11.75 -9.49 0.95
N LEU A 395 10.72 -10.33 1.11
CA LEU A 395 9.64 -10.51 0.13
C LEU A 395 8.89 -9.19 -0.17
N GLN A 396 8.68 -8.33 0.83
CA GLN A 396 8.07 -7.00 0.63
C GLN A 396 8.98 -6.04 -0.16
N ALA A 397 10.29 -6.03 0.11
CA ALA A 397 11.25 -5.25 -0.66
C ALA A 397 11.33 -5.74 -2.11
N GLN A 398 11.43 -7.06 -2.32
CA GLN A 398 11.46 -7.67 -3.66
C GLN A 398 10.16 -7.44 -4.44
N LEU A 399 9.00 -7.52 -3.81
CA LEU A 399 7.72 -7.16 -4.43
C LEU A 399 7.72 -5.70 -4.92
N THR A 400 8.34 -4.79 -4.16
CA THR A 400 8.43 -3.37 -4.52
C THR A 400 9.36 -3.14 -5.73
N GLU A 401 10.47 -3.88 -5.84
CA GLU A 401 11.35 -3.85 -7.01
C GLU A 401 10.69 -4.51 -8.25
N VAL A 402 10.00 -5.63 -8.07
CA VAL A 402 9.33 -6.38 -9.17
C VAL A 402 8.17 -5.61 -9.79
N ILE A 403 7.45 -4.78 -9.02
CA ILE A 403 6.40 -3.88 -9.54
C ILE A 403 6.93 -2.83 -10.54
N GLY A 404 8.25 -2.61 -10.60
CA GLY A 404 8.90 -1.75 -11.61
C GLY A 404 8.95 -2.33 -13.04
N PHE A 405 8.60 -3.61 -13.25
CA PHE A 405 8.73 -4.30 -14.54
C PHE A 405 7.39 -4.47 -15.29
N PRO A 406 7.39 -4.61 -16.64
CA PRO A 406 6.14 -4.57 -17.42
C PRO A 406 5.27 -5.83 -17.29
N HIS A 407 4.06 -5.66 -16.76
CA HIS A 407 2.82 -6.43 -16.89
C HIS A 407 2.78 -7.98 -16.70
N ASP A 408 3.74 -8.77 -17.15
CA ASP A 408 3.62 -10.25 -17.18
C ASP A 408 3.84 -10.92 -15.80
N LEU A 409 4.38 -10.19 -14.81
CA LEU A 409 4.70 -10.73 -13.48
C LEU A 409 3.55 -10.63 -12.45
N GLN A 410 2.35 -10.27 -12.89
CA GLN A 410 1.21 -10.07 -12.00
C GLN A 410 0.83 -11.33 -11.17
N PRO A 411 0.78 -12.56 -11.72
CA PRO A 411 0.48 -13.77 -10.94
C PRO A 411 1.52 -14.08 -9.84
N LEU A 412 2.78 -13.70 -10.07
CA LEU A 412 3.85 -13.83 -9.08
C LEU A 412 3.63 -12.82 -7.95
N SER A 413 3.27 -11.57 -8.28
CA SER A 413 2.97 -10.53 -7.30
C SER A 413 1.79 -10.89 -6.39
N ASP A 414 0.71 -11.46 -6.97
CA ASP A 414 -0.44 -11.98 -6.23
C ASP A 414 -0.05 -13.14 -5.30
N SER A 415 0.87 -14.01 -5.75
CA SER A 415 1.36 -15.15 -4.96
C SER A 415 2.22 -14.69 -3.76
N VAL A 416 3.06 -13.66 -3.94
CA VAL A 416 3.82 -13.04 -2.83
C VAL A 416 2.87 -12.39 -1.83
N VAL A 417 1.87 -11.64 -2.31
CA VAL A 417 0.85 -11.02 -1.46
C VAL A 417 0.05 -12.07 -0.68
N ALA A 418 -0.35 -13.17 -1.33
CA ALA A 418 -1.06 -14.28 -0.68
C ALA A 418 -0.24 -14.93 0.44
N ALA A 419 1.05 -15.21 0.23
CA ALA A 419 1.92 -15.78 1.26
C ALA A 419 2.12 -14.83 2.45
N ILE A 420 2.26 -13.52 2.19
CA ILE A 420 2.35 -12.49 3.26
C ILE A 420 1.01 -12.40 4.03
N GLN A 421 -0.14 -12.49 3.35
CA GLN A 421 -1.45 -12.53 4.01
C GLN A 421 -1.65 -13.81 4.84
N GLU A 422 -1.19 -14.97 4.35
CA GLU A 422 -1.21 -16.22 5.10
C GLU A 422 -0.33 -16.11 6.36
N TYR A 423 0.88 -15.57 6.25
CA TYR A 423 1.75 -15.27 7.39
C TYR A 423 1.06 -14.37 8.43
N GLN A 424 0.48 -13.24 8.02
CA GLN A 424 -0.21 -12.33 8.95
C GLN A 424 -1.45 -13.00 9.59
N SER A 425 -2.16 -13.85 8.83
CA SER A 425 -3.28 -14.65 9.32
C SER A 425 -2.82 -15.69 10.36
N LEU A 426 -1.71 -16.40 10.12
CA LEU A 426 -1.12 -17.37 11.04
C LEU A 426 -0.56 -16.70 12.30
N LYS A 427 0.15 -15.57 12.16
CA LYS A 427 0.63 -14.73 13.26
C LYS A 427 -0.54 -14.22 14.12
N GLY A 428 -1.61 -13.74 13.49
CA GLY A 428 -2.85 -13.33 14.15
C GLY A 428 -3.63 -14.49 14.80
N LYS A 429 -3.59 -15.70 14.24
CA LYS A 429 -4.20 -16.91 14.83
C LYS A 429 -3.39 -17.39 16.04
N SER A 430 -2.08 -17.58 15.88
CA SER A 430 -1.13 -17.98 16.93
C SER A 430 -1.19 -17.06 18.14
N THR A 431 -1.12 -15.74 17.94
CA THR A 431 -1.24 -14.76 19.04
C THR A 431 -2.60 -14.83 19.74
N ARG A 432 -3.72 -14.93 19.01
CA ARG A 432 -5.05 -15.10 19.62
C ARG A 432 -5.17 -16.41 20.42
N LEU A 433 -4.70 -17.54 19.90
CA LEU A 433 -4.77 -18.83 20.58
C LEU A 433 -3.86 -18.91 21.81
N ARG A 434 -2.63 -18.37 21.71
CA ARG A 434 -1.70 -18.22 22.85
C ARG A 434 -2.32 -17.34 23.95
N ASN A 435 -2.89 -16.19 23.57
CA ASN A 435 -3.52 -15.28 24.52
C ASN A 435 -4.78 -15.90 25.14
N ALA A 436 -5.59 -16.64 24.38
CA ALA A 436 -6.74 -17.37 24.91
C ALA A 436 -6.32 -18.41 25.96
N ALA A 437 -5.31 -19.22 25.67
CA ALA A 437 -4.75 -20.18 26.62
C ALA A 437 -4.14 -19.49 27.87
N GLU A 438 -3.46 -18.36 27.70
CA GLU A 438 -2.97 -17.53 28.81
C GLU A 438 -4.12 -17.02 29.69
N THR A 439 -5.21 -16.52 29.10
CA THR A 439 -6.39 -16.09 29.87
C THR A 439 -7.14 -17.24 30.53
N GLU A 440 -7.19 -18.42 29.92
CA GLU A 440 -7.81 -19.61 30.51
C GLU A 440 -7.01 -20.09 31.74
N LEU A 441 -5.68 -20.15 31.63
CA LEU A 441 -4.78 -20.43 32.75
C LEU A 441 -4.91 -19.37 33.86
N TRP A 442 -4.88 -18.08 33.52
CA TRP A 442 -5.05 -16.99 34.49
C TRP A 442 -6.39 -17.08 35.24
N GLN A 443 -7.49 -17.37 34.54
CA GLN A 443 -8.78 -17.61 35.17
C GLN A 443 -8.77 -18.84 36.10
N ARG A 444 -8.13 -19.95 35.71
CA ARG A 444 -8.01 -21.15 36.57
C ARG A 444 -7.22 -20.82 37.85
N PHE A 445 -6.12 -20.07 37.76
CA PHE A 445 -5.32 -19.65 38.93
C PHE A 445 -5.99 -18.55 39.78
N GLN A 446 -6.89 -17.74 39.23
CA GLN A 446 -7.68 -16.75 39.98
C GLN A 446 -8.86 -17.35 40.78
N ARG A 447 -9.38 -18.53 40.40
CA ARG A 447 -10.56 -19.14 41.06
C ARG A 447 -10.38 -19.37 42.59
N PRO A 448 -9.24 -19.87 43.11
CA PRO A 448 -9.04 -20.00 44.55
C PRO A 448 -9.10 -18.66 45.31
N LEU A 449 -8.58 -17.57 44.71
CA LEU A 449 -8.70 -16.22 45.28
C LEU A 449 -10.14 -15.72 45.30
N GLN A 450 -10.90 -15.96 44.24
CA GLN A 450 -12.33 -15.59 44.16
C GLN A 450 -13.17 -16.36 45.20
N GLY A 451 -12.91 -17.67 45.35
CA GLY A 451 -13.50 -18.48 46.42
C GLY A 451 -13.18 -17.95 47.82
N LEU A 452 -11.93 -17.50 48.04
CA LEU A 452 -11.52 -16.87 49.30
C LEU A 452 -12.21 -15.54 49.59
N GLN A 453 -12.50 -14.71 48.57
CA GLN A 453 -13.25 -13.46 48.77
C GLN A 453 -14.74 -13.73 49.08
N ALA A 454 -15.36 -14.70 48.40
CA ALA A 454 -16.71 -15.15 48.73
C ALA A 454 -16.79 -15.73 50.17
N TRP A 455 -15.79 -16.53 50.55
CA TRP A 455 -15.62 -17.01 51.92
C TRP A 455 -15.41 -15.86 52.92
N LYS A 456 -14.60 -14.84 52.58
CA LYS A 456 -14.32 -13.69 53.45
C LYS A 456 -15.60 -12.93 53.80
N ALA A 457 -16.44 -12.66 52.80
CA ALA A 457 -17.74 -12.03 53.01
C ALA A 457 -18.69 -12.90 53.87
N LEU A 458 -18.71 -14.22 53.66
CA LEU A 458 -19.50 -15.17 54.45
C LEU A 458 -19.00 -15.26 55.90
N ALA A 459 -17.69 -15.30 56.12
CA ALA A 459 -17.07 -15.31 57.44
C ALA A 459 -17.37 -14.01 58.22
N GLN A 460 -17.23 -12.86 57.58
CA GLN A 460 -17.56 -11.56 58.18
C GLN A 460 -19.05 -11.48 58.54
N ARG A 461 -19.95 -11.89 57.64
CA ARG A 461 -21.40 -11.95 57.91
C ARG A 461 -21.75 -12.88 59.07
N LEU A 462 -21.12 -14.06 59.17
CA LEU A 462 -21.36 -14.98 60.29
C LEU A 462 -20.84 -14.43 61.62
N LEU A 463 -19.71 -13.72 61.62
CA LEU A 463 -19.20 -13.04 62.82
C LEU A 463 -20.14 -11.92 63.28
N GLU A 464 -20.60 -11.08 62.35
CA GLU A 464 -21.48 -9.94 62.60
C GLU A 464 -22.88 -10.38 63.07
N VAL A 465 -23.57 -11.21 62.29
CA VAL A 465 -24.94 -11.70 62.58
C VAL A 465 -25.00 -12.45 63.91
N THR A 466 -23.93 -13.13 64.31
CA THR A 466 -23.93 -13.86 65.59
C THR A 466 -23.56 -13.02 66.81
N THR A 467 -23.11 -11.76 66.66
CA THR A 467 -22.58 -10.95 67.78
C THR A 467 -23.47 -10.92 69.03
N SER A 468 -24.76 -10.67 68.83
CA SER A 468 -25.75 -10.32 69.87
C SER A 468 -26.94 -11.29 70.01
N LEU A 469 -26.81 -12.55 69.58
CA LEU A 469 -27.89 -13.55 69.63
C LEU A 469 -28.10 -14.13 71.06
N PRO A 470 -29.34 -14.11 71.63
CA PRO A 470 -29.63 -14.62 72.96
C PRO A 470 -30.62 -15.82 72.99
N ASP A 471 -30.92 -16.43 71.84
CA ASP A 471 -31.99 -17.43 71.67
C ASP A 471 -31.49 -18.80 71.19
N LEU A 472 -32.09 -19.86 71.71
CA LEU A 472 -31.68 -21.25 71.46
C LEU A 472 -31.81 -21.69 69.97
N PRO A 473 -32.86 -21.32 69.20
CA PRO A 473 -32.96 -21.71 67.79
C PRO A 473 -31.86 -21.10 66.90
N SER A 474 -31.49 -19.83 67.11
CA SER A 474 -30.42 -19.20 66.33
C SER A 474 -29.05 -19.82 66.65
N LEU A 475 -28.76 -20.15 67.91
CA LEU A 475 -27.53 -20.86 68.32
C LEU A 475 -27.38 -22.20 67.56
N HIS A 476 -28.46 -22.99 67.49
CA HIS A 476 -28.47 -24.24 66.73
C HIS A 476 -28.36 -24.04 65.21
N THR A 477 -28.82 -22.91 64.69
CA THR A 477 -28.80 -22.61 63.24
C THR A 477 -27.44 -22.12 62.75
N PHE A 478 -26.76 -21.26 63.52
CA PHE A 478 -25.50 -20.63 63.10
C PHE A 478 -24.25 -21.41 63.48
N LEU A 479 -24.28 -22.24 64.54
CA LEU A 479 -23.11 -23.02 64.93
C LEU A 479 -22.62 -23.98 63.82
N PRO A 480 -23.47 -24.78 63.14
CA PRO A 480 -23.04 -25.62 62.02
C PRO A 480 -22.58 -24.82 60.80
N GLN A 481 -23.11 -23.62 60.59
CA GLN A 481 -22.68 -22.73 59.49
C GLN A 481 -21.27 -22.19 59.72
N ILE A 482 -20.92 -21.85 60.96
CA ILE A 482 -19.56 -21.49 61.35
C ILE A 482 -18.61 -22.69 61.20
N GLU A 483 -19.04 -23.90 61.55
CA GLU A 483 -18.22 -25.12 61.37
C GLU A 483 -17.98 -25.44 59.87
N ALA A 484 -19.00 -25.31 59.02
CA ALA A 484 -18.86 -25.44 57.57
C ALA A 484 -17.93 -24.36 56.99
N ALA A 485 -18.04 -23.11 57.46
CA ALA A 485 -17.14 -22.03 57.05
C ALA A 485 -15.69 -22.29 57.47
N LEU A 486 -15.45 -22.88 58.63
CA LEU A 486 -14.11 -23.27 59.09
C LEU A 486 -13.53 -24.42 58.25
N ALA A 487 -14.33 -25.40 57.83
CA ALA A 487 -13.88 -26.47 56.94
C ALA A 487 -13.54 -25.96 55.53
N GLU A 488 -14.40 -25.12 54.95
CA GLU A 488 -14.16 -24.45 53.66
C GLU A 488 -12.88 -23.59 53.71
N SER A 489 -12.66 -22.87 54.82
CA SER A 489 -11.46 -22.09 55.06
C SER A 489 -10.16 -22.92 55.03
N SER A 490 -10.20 -24.19 55.42
CA SER A 490 -9.02 -25.07 55.41
C SER A 490 -8.73 -25.56 53.99
N ARG A 491 -9.77 -26.01 53.26
CA ARG A 491 -9.64 -26.42 51.84
C ARG A 491 -9.09 -25.28 50.97
N LEU A 492 -9.54 -24.05 51.20
CA LEU A 492 -9.02 -22.87 50.51
C LEU A 492 -7.56 -22.53 50.88
N LYS A 493 -7.10 -22.87 52.10
CA LYS A 493 -5.69 -22.71 52.49
C LYS A 493 -4.79 -23.65 51.68
N GLU A 494 -5.17 -24.93 51.56
CA GLU A 494 -4.44 -25.96 50.81
C GLU A 494 -4.35 -25.64 49.31
N GLN A 495 -5.44 -25.15 48.71
CA GLN A 495 -5.45 -24.75 47.30
C GLN A 495 -4.52 -23.54 47.02
N LEU A 496 -4.43 -22.59 47.97
CA LEU A 496 -3.57 -21.42 47.84
C LEU A 496 -2.09 -21.73 48.13
N THR A 497 -1.77 -22.66 49.04
CA THR A 497 -0.37 -23.10 49.22
C THR A 497 0.14 -23.94 48.04
N MET A 498 -0.73 -24.75 47.43
CA MET A 498 -0.39 -25.46 46.18
C MET A 498 -0.08 -24.48 45.03
N LEU A 499 -0.80 -23.35 44.95
CA LEU A 499 -0.53 -22.29 43.98
C LEU A 499 0.83 -21.59 44.22
N GLN A 500 1.22 -21.41 45.49
CA GLN A 500 2.54 -20.83 45.83
C GLN A 500 3.72 -21.72 45.42
N LEU A 501 3.54 -23.05 45.46
CA LEU A 501 4.56 -24.02 45.00
C LEU A 501 4.75 -24.00 43.47
N LYS A 502 3.85 -23.39 42.69
CA LYS A 502 3.92 -23.29 41.22
C LYS A 502 4.61 -22.01 40.71
N THR A 503 5.45 -21.39 41.52
CA THR A 503 6.09 -20.09 41.23
C THR A 503 6.79 -20.05 39.86
N ASP A 504 7.64 -21.02 39.54
CA ASP A 504 8.40 -21.02 38.26
C ASP A 504 7.49 -21.13 37.03
N LEU A 505 6.37 -21.86 37.14
CA LEU A 505 5.36 -21.98 36.09
C LEU A 505 4.62 -20.65 35.87
N LEU A 506 4.26 -19.96 36.96
CA LEU A 506 3.61 -18.65 36.88
C LEU A 506 4.54 -17.60 36.25
N VAL A 507 5.82 -17.58 36.64
CA VAL A 507 6.85 -16.71 36.03
C VAL A 507 7.03 -17.03 34.54
N SER A 508 7.08 -18.32 34.18
CA SER A 508 7.22 -18.78 32.80
C SER A 508 6.04 -18.40 31.89
N VAL A 509 4.81 -18.35 32.41
CA VAL A 509 3.59 -18.14 31.59
C VAL A 509 3.16 -16.67 31.56
N PHE A 510 3.25 -15.96 32.68
CA PHE A 510 2.71 -14.59 32.84
C PHE A 510 3.78 -13.49 32.94
N GLY A 511 5.06 -13.87 33.04
CA GLY A 511 6.16 -12.94 33.30
C GLY A 511 6.33 -12.59 34.78
N GLN A 512 7.55 -12.23 35.14
CA GLN A 512 8.01 -12.07 36.53
C GLN A 512 7.16 -11.11 37.36
N GLU A 513 6.82 -9.94 36.82
CA GLU A 513 6.03 -8.91 37.53
C GLU A 513 4.61 -9.38 37.86
N ARG A 514 3.92 -10.00 36.89
CA ARG A 514 2.53 -10.47 37.08
C ARG A 514 2.46 -11.69 37.99
N ALA A 515 3.45 -12.59 37.89
CA ALA A 515 3.58 -13.72 38.79
C ALA A 515 3.85 -13.26 40.24
N ALA A 516 4.77 -12.32 40.44
CA ALA A 516 5.07 -11.74 41.76
C ALA A 516 3.84 -11.06 42.37
N ALA A 517 3.14 -10.21 41.61
CA ALA A 517 1.93 -9.54 42.08
C ALA A 517 0.80 -10.53 42.46
N LEU A 518 0.62 -11.61 41.69
CA LEU A 518 -0.34 -12.67 42.02
C LEU A 518 0.05 -13.41 43.31
N LEU A 519 1.33 -13.76 43.46
CA LEU A 519 1.84 -14.48 44.64
C LEU A 519 1.80 -13.60 45.91
N GLU A 520 2.04 -12.30 45.79
CA GLU A 520 1.85 -11.34 46.88
C GLU A 520 0.36 -11.19 47.24
N GLN A 521 -0.53 -11.10 46.24
CA GLN A 521 -1.99 -11.09 46.47
C GLN A 521 -2.45 -12.36 47.18
N VAL A 522 -1.93 -13.53 46.80
CA VAL A 522 -2.16 -14.81 47.50
C VAL A 522 -1.65 -14.74 48.93
N ALA A 523 -0.41 -14.32 49.17
CA ALA A 523 0.17 -14.23 50.52
C ALA A 523 -0.60 -13.25 51.44
N GLY A 524 -1.03 -12.09 50.91
CA GLY A 524 -1.89 -11.15 51.63
C GLY A 524 -3.25 -11.75 51.97
N SER A 525 -3.92 -12.34 50.99
CA SER A 525 -5.24 -12.96 51.16
C SER A 525 -5.20 -14.16 52.12
N VAL A 526 -4.11 -14.94 52.09
CA VAL A 526 -3.85 -16.03 53.04
C VAL A 526 -3.78 -15.50 54.48
N ARG A 527 -3.09 -14.38 54.74
CA ARG A 527 -3.01 -13.75 56.07
C ARG A 527 -4.38 -13.27 56.57
N ASP A 528 -5.13 -12.54 55.74
CA ASP A 528 -6.50 -12.08 56.03
C ASP A 528 -7.41 -13.24 56.46
N ARG A 529 -7.31 -14.38 55.77
CA ARG A 529 -8.12 -15.56 56.03
C ARG A 529 -7.69 -16.34 57.27
N ASP A 530 -6.39 -16.36 57.63
CA ASP A 530 -5.98 -16.89 58.95
C ASP A 530 -6.53 -16.03 60.11
N LEU A 531 -6.55 -14.70 59.97
CA LEU A 531 -7.15 -13.80 60.98
C LEU A 531 -8.65 -14.07 61.18
N LEU A 532 -9.43 -14.08 60.09
CA LEU A 532 -10.88 -14.33 60.16
C LEU A 532 -11.24 -15.77 60.59
N HIS A 533 -10.42 -16.76 60.23
CA HIS A 533 -10.57 -18.13 60.72
C HIS A 533 -10.42 -18.20 62.25
N ASN A 534 -9.41 -17.51 62.80
CA ASN A 534 -9.22 -17.42 64.25
C ASN A 534 -10.38 -16.69 64.95
N SER A 535 -10.93 -15.63 64.34
CA SER A 535 -12.14 -14.97 64.85
C SER A 535 -13.37 -15.90 64.85
N LEU A 536 -13.56 -16.71 63.79
CA LEU A 536 -14.64 -17.71 63.74
C LEU A 536 -14.48 -18.80 64.80
N LEU A 537 -13.24 -19.27 65.07
CA LEU A 537 -12.96 -20.21 66.16
C LEU A 537 -13.30 -19.62 67.53
N GLN A 538 -12.94 -18.36 67.79
CA GLN A 538 -13.30 -17.65 69.03
C GLN A 538 -14.81 -17.42 69.17
N ARG A 539 -15.53 -17.17 68.07
CA ARG A 539 -17.00 -17.07 68.10
C ARG A 539 -17.64 -18.44 68.35
N LYS A 540 -17.14 -19.50 67.71
CA LYS A 540 -17.61 -20.88 67.89
C LYS A 540 -17.61 -21.30 69.36
N SER A 541 -16.49 -21.15 70.06
CA SER A 541 -16.39 -21.54 71.48
C SER A 541 -17.32 -20.73 72.38
N LYS A 542 -17.50 -19.43 72.11
CA LYS A 542 -18.44 -18.57 72.85
C LYS A 542 -19.90 -18.96 72.63
N LEU A 543 -20.30 -19.33 71.41
CA LEU A 543 -21.65 -19.83 71.12
C LEU A 543 -21.90 -21.21 71.75
N GLN A 544 -20.90 -22.10 71.77
CA GLN A 544 -20.98 -23.40 72.45
C GLN A 544 -21.16 -23.26 73.98
N SER A 545 -20.51 -22.26 74.60
CA SER A 545 -20.69 -21.96 76.02
C SER A 545 -22.11 -21.45 76.35
N LEU A 546 -22.68 -20.56 75.52
CA LEU A 546 -24.07 -20.10 75.67
C LEU A 546 -25.07 -21.24 75.50
N LEU A 547 -24.81 -22.17 74.57
CA LEU A 547 -25.66 -23.33 74.33
C LEU A 547 -25.71 -24.30 75.53
N ALA A 548 -24.64 -24.39 76.32
CA ALA A 548 -24.66 -25.14 77.58
C ALA A 548 -25.58 -24.47 78.62
N GLN A 549 -25.37 -23.16 78.86
CA GLN A 549 -26.16 -22.37 79.83
C GLN A 549 -27.68 -22.41 79.55
N HIS A 550 -28.09 -22.45 78.27
CA HIS A 550 -29.50 -22.64 77.91
C HIS A 550 -30.09 -23.99 78.33
N LYS A 551 -29.31 -25.08 78.30
CA LYS A 551 -29.77 -26.41 78.73
C LYS A 551 -29.91 -26.47 80.25
N ASP A 552 -28.91 -25.94 80.96
CA ASP A 552 -28.85 -26.00 82.43
C ASP A 552 -30.00 -25.19 83.06
N PHE A 553 -30.33 -24.01 82.52
CA PHE A 553 -31.51 -23.24 82.96
C PHE A 553 -32.82 -23.98 82.68
N GLY A 554 -32.99 -24.56 81.49
CA GLY A 554 -34.22 -25.27 81.12
C GLY A 554 -34.52 -26.47 82.02
N ALA A 555 -33.50 -27.27 82.33
CA ALA A 555 -33.61 -28.44 83.19
C ALA A 555 -34.08 -28.10 84.63
N ALA A 556 -33.70 -26.93 85.14
CA ALA A 556 -34.06 -26.47 86.48
C ALA A 556 -35.36 -25.63 86.53
N PHE A 557 -35.75 -24.97 85.43
CA PHE A 557 -36.96 -24.13 85.37
C PHE A 557 -38.26 -24.93 85.29
N GLU A 558 -38.34 -25.94 84.41
CA GLU A 558 -39.60 -26.68 84.21
C GLU A 558 -40.16 -27.37 85.48
N PRO A 559 -39.34 -28.00 86.36
CA PRO A 559 -39.85 -28.62 87.57
C PRO A 559 -40.54 -27.62 88.51
N LEU A 560 -40.04 -26.39 88.59
CA LEU A 560 -40.63 -25.33 89.41
C LEU A 560 -41.92 -24.79 88.82
N GLN A 561 -41.98 -24.59 87.50
CA GLN A 561 -43.22 -24.21 86.82
C GLN A 561 -44.30 -25.29 86.99
N ARG A 562 -43.94 -26.58 86.93
CA ARG A 562 -44.86 -27.69 87.19
C ARG A 562 -45.34 -27.74 88.65
N LYS A 563 -44.46 -27.54 89.64
CA LYS A 563 -44.85 -27.40 91.06
C LYS A 563 -45.82 -26.23 91.29
N LEU A 564 -45.56 -25.08 90.66
CA LEU A 564 -46.41 -23.89 90.81
C LEU A 564 -47.83 -24.15 90.30
N LEU A 565 -47.97 -24.81 89.14
CA LEU A 565 -49.25 -25.15 88.54
C LEU A 565 -50.03 -26.19 89.38
N ASP A 566 -49.35 -27.18 89.97
CA ASP A 566 -49.97 -28.14 90.90
C ASP A 566 -50.55 -27.44 92.13
N LEU A 567 -49.77 -26.57 92.78
CA LEU A 567 -50.24 -25.79 93.92
C LEU A 567 -51.37 -24.82 93.53
N GLN A 568 -51.33 -24.20 92.34
CA GLN A 568 -52.45 -23.40 91.84
C GLN A 568 -53.73 -24.24 91.74
N VAL A 569 -53.69 -25.44 91.14
CA VAL A 569 -54.87 -26.32 91.02
C VAL A 569 -55.38 -26.76 92.41
N ARG A 570 -54.49 -27.15 93.32
CA ARG A 570 -54.85 -27.63 94.66
C ARG A 570 -55.44 -26.52 95.55
N VAL A 571 -54.91 -25.31 95.49
CA VAL A 571 -55.52 -24.13 96.15
C VAL A 571 -56.87 -23.79 95.52
N HIS A 572 -57.02 -23.93 94.19
CA HIS A 572 -58.31 -23.69 93.54
C HIS A 572 -59.40 -24.69 93.96
N ALA A 573 -59.05 -25.97 94.17
CA ALA A 573 -59.99 -27.00 94.61
C ALA A 573 -60.62 -26.72 95.99
N GLU A 574 -59.87 -26.07 96.89
CA GLU A 574 -60.34 -25.73 98.24
C GLU A 574 -61.20 -24.45 98.31
N ASN A 575 -61.64 -23.86 97.19
CA ASN A 575 -62.58 -22.72 97.19
C ASN A 575 -64.02 -23.07 97.64
N GLY A 576 -64.40 -24.35 97.65
CA GLY A 576 -65.80 -24.77 97.85
C GLY A 576 -66.33 -24.53 99.28
N PRO A 577 -67.52 -23.92 99.46
CA PRO A 577 -68.12 -23.75 100.78
C PRO A 577 -68.56 -25.09 101.35
N GLN A 578 -68.17 -25.38 102.59
CA GLN A 578 -68.41 -26.68 103.23
C GLN A 578 -69.77 -26.73 103.94
N ARG A 579 -70.31 -27.94 104.11
CA ARG A 579 -71.65 -28.19 104.66
C ARG A 579 -71.75 -27.92 106.16
N ASP A 580 -70.78 -28.40 106.95
CA ASP A 580 -70.81 -28.42 108.40
C ASP A 580 -69.53 -27.82 109.02
N LEU A 581 -69.54 -27.61 110.33
CA LEU A 581 -68.38 -27.08 111.06
C LEU A 581 -67.14 -27.99 110.92
N PRO A 582 -67.22 -29.34 111.06
CA PRO A 582 -66.09 -30.24 110.80
C PRO A 582 -65.51 -30.10 109.39
N GLY A 583 -66.35 -30.01 108.35
CA GLY A 583 -65.90 -29.82 106.97
C GLY A 583 -65.15 -28.51 106.77
N LYS A 584 -65.69 -27.39 107.29
CA LYS A 584 -65.03 -26.07 107.28
C LYS A 584 -63.68 -26.11 108.00
N GLN A 585 -63.59 -26.82 109.12
CA GLN A 585 -62.36 -26.88 109.90
C GLN A 585 -61.31 -27.81 109.25
N ALA A 586 -61.72 -28.88 108.56
CA ALA A 586 -60.84 -29.73 107.78
C ALA A 586 -60.30 -29.04 106.52
N GLN A 587 -61.11 -28.20 105.86
CA GLN A 587 -60.68 -27.31 104.76
C GLN A 587 -59.56 -26.35 105.22
N LEU A 588 -59.70 -25.74 106.40
CA LEU A 588 -58.70 -24.81 106.94
C LEU A 588 -57.33 -25.49 107.11
N SER A 589 -57.30 -26.71 107.66
CA SER A 589 -56.04 -27.44 107.87
C SER A 589 -55.35 -27.85 106.56
N ARG A 590 -56.13 -28.14 105.50
CA ARG A 590 -55.57 -28.41 104.15
C ARG A 590 -55.01 -27.15 103.49
N LEU A 591 -55.69 -26.01 103.63
CA LEU A 591 -55.20 -24.71 103.18
C LEU A 591 -53.90 -24.30 103.89
N GLN A 592 -53.77 -24.61 105.18
CA GLN A 592 -52.53 -24.38 105.94
C GLN A 592 -51.35 -25.23 105.43
N GLY A 593 -51.56 -26.52 105.13
CA GLY A 593 -50.51 -27.36 104.53
C GLY A 593 -50.04 -26.85 103.15
N LEU A 594 -50.97 -26.38 102.32
CA LEU A 594 -50.65 -25.75 101.03
C LEU A 594 -49.81 -24.46 101.19
N GLN A 595 -49.92 -23.77 102.34
CA GLN A 595 -49.15 -22.56 102.64
C GLN A 595 -47.68 -22.90 102.95
N GLU A 596 -47.40 -24.02 103.61
CA GLU A 596 -46.05 -24.52 103.85
C GLU A 596 -45.36 -24.99 102.56
N GLU A 597 -46.07 -25.73 101.70
CA GLU A 597 -45.56 -26.12 100.37
C GLU A 597 -45.24 -24.89 99.48
N GLY A 598 -46.01 -23.81 99.64
CA GLY A 598 -45.73 -22.51 99.01
C GLY A 598 -44.43 -21.85 99.48
N LEU A 599 -43.89 -22.17 100.66
CA LEU A 599 -42.61 -21.63 101.14
C LEU A 599 -41.40 -22.42 100.59
N ASP A 600 -41.51 -23.75 100.45
CA ASP A 600 -40.48 -24.58 99.79
C ASP A 600 -40.25 -24.14 98.33
N LEU A 601 -41.35 -23.93 97.58
CA LEU A 601 -41.28 -23.50 96.18
C LEU A 601 -40.54 -22.16 96.04
N ARG A 602 -40.74 -21.21 96.98
CA ARG A 602 -40.03 -19.92 96.99
C ARG A 602 -38.52 -20.11 97.14
N ALA A 603 -38.08 -20.95 98.07
CA ALA A 603 -36.65 -21.20 98.29
C ALA A 603 -35.97 -21.77 97.05
N GLN A 604 -36.66 -22.67 96.33
CA GLN A 604 -36.17 -23.27 95.09
C GLN A 604 -36.15 -22.25 93.92
N MET A 605 -37.12 -21.32 93.87
CA MET A 605 -37.13 -20.23 92.89
C MET A 605 -36.00 -19.22 93.10
N GLU A 606 -35.66 -18.87 94.35
CA GLU A 606 -34.50 -18.02 94.65
C GLU A 606 -33.19 -18.66 94.19
N ALA A 607 -33.01 -19.96 94.42
CA ALA A 607 -31.82 -20.71 94.01
C ALA A 607 -31.61 -20.76 92.47
N LEU A 608 -32.68 -20.61 91.67
CA LEU A 608 -32.60 -20.61 90.21
C LEU A 608 -32.18 -19.25 89.60
N LYS A 609 -32.38 -18.14 90.32
CA LYS A 609 -32.12 -16.78 89.78
C LYS A 609 -30.72 -16.57 89.18
N PRO A 610 -29.61 -17.11 89.74
CA PRO A 610 -28.28 -16.93 89.15
C PRO A 610 -28.16 -17.49 87.72
N LEU A 611 -28.90 -18.53 87.35
CA LEU A 611 -28.87 -19.13 86.01
C LEU A 611 -29.70 -18.34 84.96
N ALA A 612 -30.48 -17.35 85.39
CA ALA A 612 -31.17 -16.41 84.51
C ALA A 612 -30.36 -15.12 84.24
N GLN A 613 -29.40 -14.80 85.10
CA GLN A 613 -28.62 -13.56 84.99
C GLN A 613 -27.84 -13.52 83.67
N GLY A 614 -28.03 -12.46 82.90
CA GLY A 614 -27.37 -12.24 81.61
C GLY A 614 -28.13 -12.73 80.38
N ASN A 615 -29.27 -13.44 80.52
CA ASN A 615 -30.16 -13.72 79.38
C ASN A 615 -31.56 -13.10 79.61
N PRO A 616 -32.00 -12.12 78.78
CA PRO A 616 -33.27 -11.43 79.01
C PRO A 616 -34.50 -12.32 78.86
N ASN A 617 -34.44 -13.39 78.05
CA ASN A 617 -35.54 -14.35 77.91
C ASN A 617 -35.66 -15.28 79.13
N HIS A 618 -34.54 -15.61 79.79
CA HIS A 618 -34.56 -16.35 81.06
C HIS A 618 -35.03 -15.45 82.20
N GLN A 619 -34.56 -14.20 82.24
CA GLN A 619 -34.98 -13.22 83.23
C GLN A 619 -36.50 -12.98 83.18
N HIS A 620 -37.07 -12.68 82.00
CA HIS A 620 -38.52 -12.54 81.83
C HIS A 620 -39.31 -13.79 82.28
N ARG A 621 -38.78 -14.99 82.07
CA ARG A 621 -39.41 -16.24 82.55
C ARG A 621 -39.37 -16.38 84.07
N MET A 622 -38.26 -15.98 84.71
CA MET A 622 -38.16 -15.93 86.18
C MET A 622 -39.05 -14.84 86.79
N ASP A 623 -39.17 -13.69 86.13
CA ASP A 623 -40.01 -12.57 86.57
C ASP A 623 -41.50 -12.96 86.48
N GLN A 624 -41.92 -13.61 85.38
CA GLN A 624 -43.26 -14.18 85.22
C GLN A 624 -43.57 -15.23 86.30
N LEU A 625 -42.68 -16.21 86.49
CA LEU A 625 -42.84 -17.25 87.53
C LEU A 625 -42.95 -16.63 88.94
N SER A 626 -42.20 -15.56 89.20
CA SER A 626 -42.25 -14.80 90.46
C SER A 626 -43.57 -14.05 90.63
N SER A 627 -44.16 -13.52 89.56
CA SER A 627 -45.48 -12.89 89.56
C SER A 627 -46.60 -13.91 89.82
N ASP A 628 -46.58 -15.04 89.11
CA ASP A 628 -47.60 -16.10 89.21
C ASP A 628 -47.59 -16.77 90.59
N TYR A 629 -46.41 -16.89 91.21
CA TYR A 629 -46.25 -17.30 92.60
C TYR A 629 -46.82 -16.28 93.59
N GLN A 630 -46.56 -14.98 93.41
CA GLN A 630 -47.15 -13.94 94.27
C GLN A 630 -48.68 -13.87 94.14
N ALA A 631 -49.23 -14.12 92.95
CA ALA A 631 -50.68 -14.19 92.73
C ALA A 631 -51.30 -15.38 93.47
N LEU A 632 -50.69 -16.57 93.36
CA LEU A 632 -51.09 -17.76 94.12
C LEU A 632 -51.06 -17.50 95.63
N GLN A 633 -49.96 -16.95 96.15
CA GLN A 633 -49.81 -16.73 97.59
C GLN A 633 -50.90 -15.81 98.14
N ARG A 634 -51.19 -14.68 97.48
CA ARG A 634 -52.27 -13.77 97.90
C ARG A 634 -53.62 -14.49 97.89
N ALA A 635 -53.93 -15.27 96.85
CA ALA A 635 -55.18 -16.01 96.74
C ALA A 635 -55.33 -17.10 97.84
N LEU A 636 -54.23 -17.70 98.27
CA LEU A 636 -54.19 -18.67 99.36
C LEU A 636 -54.36 -18.01 100.73
N GLU A 637 -53.69 -16.88 100.98
CA GLU A 637 -53.84 -16.09 102.21
C GLU A 637 -55.30 -15.62 102.37
N ASP A 638 -55.88 -15.07 101.30
CA ASP A 638 -57.31 -14.72 101.16
C ASP A 638 -58.25 -15.89 101.49
N LEU A 639 -57.92 -17.10 101.02
CA LEU A 639 -58.73 -18.31 101.23
C LEU A 639 -58.66 -18.81 102.68
N VAL A 640 -57.46 -18.82 103.25
CA VAL A 640 -57.23 -19.15 104.66
C VAL A 640 -58.05 -18.22 105.56
N ASP A 641 -58.00 -16.91 105.32
CA ASP A 641 -58.73 -15.94 106.14
C ASP A 641 -60.26 -16.04 105.99
N ARG A 642 -60.79 -16.22 104.76
CA ARG A 642 -62.22 -16.47 104.56
C ARG A 642 -62.68 -17.76 105.24
N CYS A 643 -61.89 -18.84 105.16
CA CYS A 643 -62.20 -20.11 105.79
C CYS A 643 -62.18 -19.98 107.33
N GLN A 644 -61.17 -19.30 107.91
CA GLN A 644 -61.12 -19.00 109.34
C GLN A 644 -62.34 -18.21 109.83
N GLN A 645 -62.77 -17.19 109.08
CA GLN A 645 -63.95 -16.39 109.42
C GLN A 645 -65.23 -17.24 109.40
N SER A 646 -65.40 -18.09 108.38
CA SER A 646 -66.55 -19.01 108.24
C SER A 646 -66.60 -20.09 109.34
N VAL A 647 -65.44 -20.60 109.79
CA VAL A 647 -65.34 -21.48 110.97
C VAL A 647 -65.76 -20.73 112.24
N ARG A 648 -65.20 -19.53 112.49
CA ARG A 648 -65.51 -18.74 113.69
C ARG A 648 -67.00 -18.40 113.78
N ALA A 649 -67.63 -17.95 112.69
CA ALA A 649 -69.06 -17.65 112.64
C ALA A 649 -69.93 -18.89 112.96
N HIS A 650 -69.58 -20.06 112.39
CA HIS A 650 -70.30 -21.31 112.63
C HIS A 650 -70.16 -21.77 114.10
N CYS A 651 -68.97 -21.65 114.70
CA CYS A 651 -68.78 -21.88 116.15
C CYS A 651 -69.67 -20.97 117.01
N THR A 652 -69.73 -19.67 116.71
CA THR A 652 -70.53 -18.70 117.47
C THR A 652 -72.03 -19.01 117.38
N PHE A 653 -72.54 -19.31 116.18
CA PHE A 653 -73.93 -19.72 115.98
C PHE A 653 -74.27 -20.99 116.77
N ALA A 654 -73.51 -22.07 116.60
CA ALA A 654 -73.78 -23.35 117.24
C ALA A 654 -73.76 -23.26 118.77
N HIS A 655 -72.87 -22.43 119.33
CA HIS A 655 -72.80 -22.17 120.76
C HIS A 655 -74.05 -21.45 121.29
N GLN A 656 -74.45 -20.32 120.67
CA GLN A 656 -75.63 -19.56 121.11
C GLN A 656 -76.94 -20.35 120.91
N LEU A 657 -77.06 -21.09 119.80
CA LEU A 657 -78.18 -22.00 119.53
C LEU A 657 -78.32 -23.04 120.64
N LEU A 658 -77.22 -23.69 121.03
CA LEU A 658 -77.22 -24.72 122.07
C LEU A 658 -77.61 -24.14 123.45
N GLU A 659 -77.11 -22.96 123.81
CA GLU A 659 -77.50 -22.31 125.06
C GLU A 659 -78.99 -21.98 125.12
N LEU A 660 -79.53 -21.38 124.05
CA LEU A 660 -80.93 -21.00 123.98
C LEU A 660 -81.85 -22.23 123.93
N ARG A 661 -81.49 -23.29 123.18
CA ARG A 661 -82.20 -24.59 123.21
C ARG A 661 -82.23 -25.20 124.61
N ARG A 662 -81.11 -25.18 125.35
CA ARG A 662 -81.03 -25.71 126.73
C ARG A 662 -81.87 -24.88 127.71
N TRP A 663 -81.88 -23.56 127.58
CA TRP A 663 -82.75 -22.69 128.39
C TRP A 663 -84.24 -22.97 128.10
N ILE A 664 -84.65 -23.05 126.82
CA ILE A 664 -86.05 -23.32 126.42
C ILE A 664 -86.54 -24.64 127.02
N ALA A 665 -85.74 -25.71 126.93
CA ALA A 665 -86.08 -27.01 127.50
C ALA A 665 -86.28 -26.94 129.03
N GLY A 666 -85.37 -26.26 129.74
CA GLY A 666 -85.48 -26.06 131.19
C GLY A 666 -86.67 -25.18 131.61
N ALA A 667 -86.97 -24.12 130.85
CA ALA A 667 -88.14 -23.27 131.08
C ALA A 667 -89.46 -24.03 130.87
N THR A 668 -89.53 -24.87 129.81
CA THR A 668 -90.71 -25.69 129.50
C THR A 668 -90.99 -26.66 130.63
N GLN A 669 -89.97 -27.42 131.06
CA GLN A 669 -90.10 -28.42 132.13
C GLN A 669 -90.56 -27.80 133.46
N ARG A 670 -90.05 -26.60 133.80
CA ARG A 670 -90.49 -25.86 135.00
C ARG A 670 -91.95 -25.43 134.90
N LEU A 671 -92.36 -24.81 133.78
CA LEU A 671 -93.75 -24.37 133.57
C LEU A 671 -94.75 -25.54 133.57
N GLU A 672 -94.40 -26.69 132.98
CA GLU A 672 -95.28 -27.89 133.00
C GLU A 672 -95.53 -28.41 134.42
N SER A 673 -94.57 -28.28 135.34
CA SER A 673 -94.69 -28.78 136.71
C SER A 673 -95.78 -28.09 137.55
N HIS A 674 -96.12 -26.83 137.24
CA HIS A 674 -97.11 -26.06 138.00
C HIS A 674 -98.58 -26.36 137.63
N ARG A 675 -98.83 -27.32 136.72
CA ARG A 675 -100.13 -27.56 136.07
C ARG A 675 -101.14 -28.41 136.86
N GLY A 676 -100.73 -29.08 137.95
CA GLY A 676 -101.60 -30.00 138.73
C GLY A 676 -102.32 -29.31 139.89
N ASP A 677 -103.63 -29.52 140.04
CA ASP A 677 -104.44 -28.90 141.11
C ASP A 677 -104.14 -29.49 142.49
N SER A 678 -103.82 -28.63 143.47
CA SER A 678 -103.52 -29.05 144.86
C SER A 678 -103.77 -27.95 145.91
N GLY A 679 -104.97 -27.38 145.90
CA GLY A 679 -105.52 -26.65 147.06
C GLY A 679 -105.25 -25.13 147.11
N PRO A 680 -106.18 -24.34 147.68
CA PRO A 680 -106.25 -22.88 147.50
C PRO A 680 -105.26 -22.05 148.35
N ARG A 681 -104.04 -22.57 148.62
CA ARG A 681 -102.96 -21.81 149.26
C ARG A 681 -101.65 -21.78 148.46
N ASP A 682 -101.42 -22.73 147.55
CA ASP A 682 -100.22 -22.74 146.69
C ASP A 682 -100.30 -21.77 145.49
N VAL A 683 -101.46 -21.13 145.28
CA VAL A 683 -101.75 -20.19 144.20
C VAL A 683 -100.67 -19.12 144.05
N GLN A 684 -100.37 -18.37 145.11
CA GLN A 684 -99.40 -17.26 145.06
C GLN A 684 -97.95 -17.74 144.88
N SER A 685 -97.60 -18.93 145.36
CA SER A 685 -96.26 -19.51 145.17
C SER A 685 -96.00 -19.77 143.68
N ARG A 686 -96.96 -20.41 143.02
CA ARG A 686 -96.91 -20.72 141.59
C ARG A 686 -96.99 -19.45 140.72
N GLU A 687 -97.83 -18.50 141.11
CA GLU A 687 -97.94 -17.19 140.45
C GLU A 687 -96.58 -16.48 140.45
N LEU A 688 -95.88 -16.40 141.60
CA LEU A 688 -94.57 -15.76 141.72
C LEU A 688 -93.42 -16.52 141.04
N GLU A 689 -93.56 -17.83 140.81
CA GLU A 689 -92.54 -18.64 140.13
C GLU A 689 -92.73 -18.64 138.61
N VAL A 690 -93.98 -18.64 138.14
CA VAL A 690 -94.33 -18.36 136.73
C VAL A 690 -93.95 -16.91 136.39
N GLU A 691 -94.24 -15.91 137.23
CA GLU A 691 -93.84 -14.53 136.97
C GLU A 691 -92.31 -14.35 136.92
N ARG A 692 -91.55 -15.01 137.80
CA ARG A 692 -90.07 -14.99 137.74
C ARG A 692 -89.54 -15.64 136.48
N LEU A 693 -90.11 -16.78 136.05
CA LEU A 693 -89.76 -17.36 134.75
C LEU A 693 -90.07 -16.40 133.60
N VAL A 694 -91.24 -15.77 133.58
CA VAL A 694 -91.60 -14.84 132.50
C VAL A 694 -90.81 -13.52 132.56
N ALA A 695 -90.24 -13.14 133.69
CA ALA A 695 -89.26 -12.05 133.75
C ALA A 695 -87.97 -12.35 132.96
N GLU A 696 -87.59 -13.62 132.78
CA GLU A 696 -86.47 -14.03 131.92
C GLU A 696 -86.84 -14.03 130.42
N PHE A 697 -88.12 -14.16 130.04
CA PHE A 697 -88.52 -14.29 128.64
C PHE A 697 -88.12 -13.11 127.75
N PRO A 698 -88.28 -11.82 128.12
CA PRO A 698 -87.88 -10.70 127.26
C PRO A 698 -86.40 -10.70 126.87
N GLU A 699 -85.51 -11.16 127.76
CA GLU A 699 -84.08 -11.29 127.45
C GLU A 699 -83.83 -12.41 126.43
N LYS A 700 -84.50 -13.55 126.61
CA LYS A 700 -84.36 -14.71 125.72
C LYS A 700 -85.09 -14.54 124.38
N GLU A 701 -86.14 -13.75 124.36
CA GLU A 701 -86.84 -13.30 123.16
C GLU A 701 -85.98 -12.34 122.34
N ALA A 702 -85.23 -11.44 123.00
CA ALA A 702 -84.22 -10.60 122.34
C ALA A 702 -83.02 -11.41 121.79
N GLN A 703 -82.72 -12.58 122.37
CA GLN A 703 -81.68 -13.49 121.88
C GLN A 703 -82.12 -14.27 120.62
N LEU A 704 -83.41 -14.43 120.34
CA LEU A 704 -83.88 -15.14 119.14
C LEU A 704 -83.49 -14.46 117.81
N PRO A 705 -83.78 -13.16 117.56
CA PRO A 705 -83.32 -12.47 116.36
C PRO A 705 -81.79 -12.46 116.23
N LEU A 706 -81.06 -12.48 117.35
CA LEU A 706 -79.60 -12.54 117.36
C LEU A 706 -79.08 -13.90 116.90
N VAL A 707 -79.65 -15.01 117.41
CA VAL A 707 -79.33 -16.37 116.95
C VAL A 707 -79.74 -16.56 115.48
N GLU A 708 -80.88 -16.01 115.07
CA GLU A 708 -81.32 -16.04 113.67
C GLU A 708 -80.39 -15.26 112.75
N ALA A 709 -79.88 -14.10 113.17
CA ALA A 709 -78.90 -13.32 112.41
C ALA A 709 -77.54 -14.05 112.28
N HIS A 710 -77.05 -14.68 113.35
CA HIS A 710 -75.85 -15.52 113.28
C HIS A 710 -76.07 -16.74 112.38
N GLY A 711 -77.25 -17.37 112.46
CA GLY A 711 -77.60 -18.47 111.56
C GLY A 711 -77.63 -18.03 110.10
N ARG A 712 -78.25 -16.89 109.78
CA ARG A 712 -78.24 -16.30 108.42
C ARG A 712 -76.81 -16.05 107.90
N LEU A 713 -75.93 -15.47 108.72
CA LEU A 713 -74.51 -15.30 108.38
C LEU A 713 -73.81 -16.63 108.10
N VAL A 714 -74.13 -17.69 108.86
CA VAL A 714 -73.59 -19.03 108.62
C VAL A 714 -74.17 -19.66 107.37
N MET A 715 -75.45 -19.44 107.05
CA MET A 715 -76.09 -19.89 105.80
C MET A 715 -75.43 -19.28 104.57
N GLU A 716 -75.16 -17.97 104.59
CA GLU A 716 -74.41 -17.26 103.53
C GLU A 716 -72.98 -17.79 103.33
N GLN A 717 -72.41 -18.43 104.36
CA GLN A 717 -71.02 -18.90 104.41
C GLN A 717 -70.88 -20.43 104.37
N SER A 718 -71.92 -21.18 103.99
CA SER A 718 -71.94 -22.66 103.96
C SER A 718 -72.42 -23.21 102.61
N SER A 719 -72.30 -24.52 102.39
CA SER A 719 -72.95 -25.17 101.22
C SER A 719 -74.47 -25.02 101.31
N PRO A 720 -75.24 -25.15 100.20
CA PRO A 720 -76.70 -25.07 100.25
C PRO A 720 -77.32 -26.16 101.14
N GLU A 721 -76.71 -27.34 101.29
CA GLU A 721 -77.19 -28.35 102.26
C GLU A 721 -76.86 -27.96 103.71
N GLY A 722 -75.76 -27.24 103.93
CA GLY A 722 -75.40 -26.66 105.23
C GLY A 722 -76.32 -25.52 105.62
N ALA A 723 -76.66 -24.66 104.66
CA ALA A 723 -77.64 -23.60 104.83
C ALA A 723 -79.03 -24.16 105.17
N ALA A 724 -79.47 -25.21 104.46
CA ALA A 724 -80.72 -25.90 104.77
C ALA A 724 -80.73 -26.53 106.17
N ALA A 725 -79.61 -27.10 106.63
CA ALA A 725 -79.49 -27.63 107.99
C ALA A 725 -79.62 -26.53 109.06
N VAL A 726 -78.90 -25.40 108.89
CA VAL A 726 -79.00 -24.24 109.80
C VAL A 726 -80.39 -23.60 109.78
N GLN A 727 -81.04 -23.54 108.62
CA GLN A 727 -82.42 -23.06 108.50
C GLN A 727 -83.42 -23.94 109.25
N GLU A 728 -83.22 -25.26 109.25
CA GLU A 728 -84.04 -26.21 109.98
C GLU A 728 -83.75 -26.17 111.49
N GLU A 729 -82.49 -26.01 111.91
CA GLU A 729 -82.14 -25.79 113.31
C GLU A 729 -82.77 -24.51 113.89
N LEU A 730 -82.88 -23.45 113.08
CA LEU A 730 -83.64 -22.24 113.42
C LEU A 730 -85.16 -22.49 113.44
N ARG A 731 -85.69 -23.32 112.53
CA ARG A 731 -87.12 -23.67 112.49
C ARG A 731 -87.53 -24.43 113.75
N GLU A 732 -86.77 -25.46 114.13
CA GLU A 732 -86.93 -26.21 115.38
C GLU A 732 -86.88 -25.30 116.61
N LEU A 733 -85.90 -24.38 116.67
CA LEU A 733 -85.76 -23.41 117.76
C LEU A 733 -86.99 -22.51 117.88
N ALA A 734 -87.48 -21.98 116.75
CA ALA A 734 -88.67 -21.14 116.70
C ALA A 734 -89.96 -21.91 117.02
N GLU A 735 -90.01 -23.22 116.78
CA GLU A 735 -91.13 -24.09 117.17
C GLU A 735 -91.10 -24.42 118.67
N ALA A 736 -89.93 -24.74 119.22
CA ALA A 736 -89.74 -24.94 120.65
C ALA A 736 -90.09 -23.66 121.46
N TRP A 737 -89.67 -22.48 120.99
CA TRP A 737 -90.05 -21.21 121.61
C TRP A 737 -91.55 -20.94 121.53
N ARG A 738 -92.19 -21.18 120.38
CA ARG A 738 -93.65 -21.03 120.23
C ARG A 738 -94.43 -22.01 121.11
N ALA A 739 -93.96 -23.25 121.27
CA ALA A 739 -94.56 -24.21 122.20
C ALA A 739 -94.42 -23.74 123.67
N LEU A 740 -93.24 -23.26 124.06
CA LEU A 740 -92.99 -22.68 125.38
C LEU A 740 -93.88 -21.45 125.64
N ARG A 741 -94.04 -20.55 124.67
CA ARG A 741 -94.94 -19.39 124.78
C ARG A 741 -96.41 -19.78 124.83
N LEU A 742 -96.85 -20.80 124.08
CA LEU A 742 -98.24 -21.28 124.18
C LEU A 742 -98.52 -21.93 125.55
N LEU A 743 -97.51 -22.52 126.18
CA LEU A 743 -97.61 -23.04 127.56
C LEU A 743 -97.65 -21.90 128.59
N GLU A 744 -96.80 -20.89 128.43
CA GLU A 744 -96.79 -19.65 129.22
C GLU A 744 -98.12 -18.91 129.13
N GLU A 745 -98.65 -18.68 127.92
CA GLU A 745 -99.95 -18.04 127.70
C GLU A 745 -101.12 -18.87 128.26
N ARG A 746 -101.03 -20.20 128.28
CA ARG A 746 -102.03 -21.06 128.93
C ARG A 746 -102.02 -20.91 130.45
N LEU A 747 -100.84 -20.88 131.07
CA LEU A 747 -100.72 -20.62 132.51
C LEU A 747 -101.10 -19.18 132.87
N ARG A 748 -100.67 -18.20 132.07
CA ARG A 748 -101.06 -16.80 132.21
C ARG A 748 -102.52 -16.51 131.87
N SER A 749 -103.20 -17.33 131.09
CA SER A 749 -104.65 -17.20 130.87
C SER A 749 -105.44 -17.88 131.97
N LEU A 750 -104.94 -18.94 132.60
CA LEU A 750 -105.49 -19.44 133.87
C LEU A 750 -105.39 -18.37 134.97
N VAL A 751 -104.19 -17.80 135.18
CA VAL A 751 -103.97 -16.68 136.12
C VAL A 751 -104.81 -15.45 135.74
N ARG A 752 -104.89 -15.06 134.46
CA ARG A 752 -105.72 -13.91 134.06
C ARG A 752 -107.23 -14.19 134.07
N ASN A 753 -107.68 -15.45 134.02
CA ASN A 753 -109.08 -15.80 134.28
C ASN A 753 -109.41 -15.72 135.79
N TRP A 754 -108.40 -15.67 136.66
CA TRP A 754 -108.53 -15.22 138.05
C TRP A 754 -108.49 -13.67 138.17
N GLN A 755 -108.30 -12.87 137.08
CA GLN A 755 -108.05 -11.40 137.10
C GLN A 755 -108.71 -10.38 136.04
N LEU A 756 -109.10 -10.61 134.73
CA LEU A 756 -108.81 -9.60 133.56
C LEU A 756 -109.56 -9.36 132.09
N HIS A 757 -109.06 -8.45 131.04
CA HIS A 757 -109.00 -8.21 129.41
C HIS A 757 -108.04 -7.05 128.56
N ARG A 758 -107.59 -6.95 127.16
CA ARG A 758 -106.87 -5.77 126.22
C ARG A 758 -106.38 -5.77 124.56
N THR A 759 -105.74 -4.73 123.75
CA THR A 759 -105.39 -4.48 122.14
C THR A 759 -104.11 -3.53 121.48
N GLU A 760 -103.61 -2.92 120.22
CA GLU A 760 -103.65 -2.51 118.62
C GLU A 760 -102.32 -1.71 117.83
N VAL A 761 -101.91 -1.09 116.55
CA VAL A 761 -101.93 -0.92 114.91
C VAL A 761 -100.98 0.21 113.99
N ASP A 762 -100.49 0.21 112.59
CA ASP A 762 -99.78 1.34 111.57
C ASP A 762 -99.25 1.21 109.92
N SER A 763 -98.75 2.24 109.00
CA SER A 763 -97.80 2.34 107.64
C SER A 763 -97.93 3.41 106.30
N GLY A 764 -97.21 3.87 105.11
CA GLY A 764 -95.91 4.01 104.12
C GLY A 764 -95.91 4.58 102.49
N LYS A 765 -94.89 5.21 101.64
CA LYS A 765 -94.86 5.84 100.08
C LYS A 765 -93.53 6.37 99.09
N LYS A 766 -93.53 6.71 97.65
CA LYS A 766 -92.84 7.69 96.47
C LYS A 766 -91.52 7.65 95.33
N MET A 767 -91.38 8.24 93.98
CA MET A 767 -90.13 8.50 92.88
C MET A 767 -90.13 9.04 91.22
N VAL A 768 -89.06 9.63 90.39
CA VAL A 768 -88.53 9.59 88.78
C VAL A 768 -88.15 10.78 87.56
N PHE A 769 -87.22 10.69 86.41
CA PHE A 769 -87.06 11.29 84.85
C PHE A 769 -85.75 11.94 83.90
N THR A 770 -85.62 12.17 82.43
CA THR A 770 -84.46 12.71 81.35
C THR A 770 -84.70 13.41 79.79
N ASN A 771 -84.00 13.79 78.54
CA ASN A 771 -82.71 13.79 77.50
C ASN A 771 -82.42 14.82 76.11
N ASN A 772 -81.58 14.67 74.90
CA ASN A 772 -80.88 15.70 73.77
C ASN A 772 -80.56 15.57 72.04
N ILE A 773 -79.73 16.40 71.12
CA ILE A 773 -79.64 16.70 69.47
C ILE A 773 -78.32 17.08 68.36
N PRO A 774 -78.30 17.38 66.90
CA PRO A 774 -77.17 17.45 65.66
C PRO A 774 -76.88 18.53 64.29
N LYS A 775 -76.05 18.37 63.08
CA LYS A 775 -75.53 19.33 61.79
C LYS A 775 -74.83 18.84 60.26
N SER A 776 -74.22 19.30 58.98
CA SER A 776 -73.59 20.38 57.85
C SER A 776 -73.28 19.98 56.17
N GLY A 777 -72.67 20.44 54.88
CA GLY A 777 -71.82 21.44 53.83
C GLY A 777 -71.59 21.12 52.12
N PHE A 778 -70.91 21.53 50.86
CA PHE A 778 -69.96 22.50 49.86
C PHE A 778 -69.90 22.34 48.11
N LEU A 779 -69.20 22.73 46.84
CA LEU A 779 -68.04 23.48 45.88
C LEU A 779 -68.17 23.69 44.12
N ILE A 780 -67.46 24.00 42.83
CA ILE A 780 -66.13 24.21 41.79
C ILE A 780 -66.05 24.97 40.18
N ASP A 781 -65.08 24.86 39.06
CA ASP A 781 -64.50 25.81 37.78
C ASP A 781 -64.00 25.50 36.09
N PRO A 782 -63.43 26.39 35.02
CA PRO A 782 -63.17 26.36 33.34
C PRO A 782 -61.91 26.95 32.22
N ALA A 783 -61.82 27.01 30.74
CA ALA A 783 -60.66 27.45 29.57
C ALA A 783 -60.71 27.75 27.82
N ASP A 784 -59.66 28.11 26.80
CA ASP A 784 -59.61 28.63 25.17
C ASP A 784 -58.32 28.70 23.92
N PRO A 785 -58.31 29.00 22.44
CA PRO A 785 -57.22 28.96 21.14
C PRO A 785 -57.07 29.80 19.57
N ILE A 786 -56.03 29.77 18.48
CA ILE A 786 -55.76 30.56 16.99
C ILE A 786 -54.70 30.26 15.58
N PRO A 787 -54.62 30.86 14.20
CA PRO A 787 -53.74 30.61 12.78
C PRO A 787 -53.40 31.51 11.27
N ARG A 788 -52.42 31.25 10.16
CA ARG A 788 -52.14 31.53 8.48
C ARG A 788 -51.12 32.56 7.49
N HIS A 789 -50.63 32.80 6.10
CA HIS A 789 -50.37 32.45 4.45
C HIS A 789 -49.47 33.34 3.21
N ARG A 790 -48.96 33.02 1.84
CA ARG A 790 -48.30 33.87 0.52
C ARG A 790 -47.80 33.40 -1.10
N HIS A 791 -47.26 34.20 -2.24
CA HIS A 791 -46.87 33.97 -3.88
C HIS A 791 -45.74 34.90 -4.87
N GLN A 792 -45.21 35.11 -6.26
CA GLN A 792 -45.07 34.84 -7.92
C GLN A 792 -43.81 35.54 -8.94
N ALA A 793 -43.32 35.77 -10.35
CA ALA A 793 -43.38 35.72 -12.03
C ALA A 793 -42.11 36.07 -13.23
N ASN A 794 -42.09 36.19 -14.72
CA ASN A 794 -40.96 36.31 -15.98
C ASN A 794 -41.15 36.93 -17.61
N LEU A 795 -40.48 37.08 -18.95
CA LEU A 795 -39.19 37.05 -20.03
C LEU A 795 -39.15 37.45 -21.77
N LEU A 796 -38.03 37.67 -22.74
CA LEU A 796 -37.64 37.52 -24.39
C LEU A 796 -37.16 38.55 -25.76
N GLN A 797 -36.25 38.31 -26.91
CA GLN A 797 -35.99 38.80 -28.50
C GLN A 797 -34.77 38.21 -29.50
N GLU A 798 -34.81 38.15 -30.91
CA GLU A 798 -33.72 37.82 -31.99
C GLU A 798 -33.58 38.73 -33.32
N ASP A 799 -32.59 38.45 -34.25
CA ASP A 799 -32.41 38.82 -35.73
C ASP A 799 -31.25 39.75 -36.29
N GLU A 800 -30.23 40.18 -35.52
CA GLU A 800 -28.95 40.75 -36.08
C GLU A 800 -27.84 39.69 -36.32
N ALA A 801 -28.20 38.41 -36.17
CA ALA A 801 -27.32 37.34 -35.73
C ALA A 801 -26.05 37.11 -36.58
N SER A 802 -26.14 36.97 -37.90
CA SER A 802 -25.02 36.36 -38.67
C SER A 802 -23.70 37.16 -38.70
N HIS A 803 -23.74 38.46 -38.40
CA HIS A 803 -22.54 39.28 -38.22
C HIS A 803 -22.12 39.42 -36.75
N GLU A 804 -23.07 39.42 -35.80
CA GLU A 804 -22.75 39.29 -34.38
C GLU A 804 -22.09 37.93 -34.09
N ASP A 805 -22.59 36.82 -34.65
CA ASP A 805 -22.12 35.45 -34.41
C ASP A 805 -20.61 35.31 -34.61
N PHE A 806 -20.03 35.87 -35.67
CA PHE A 806 -18.58 35.83 -35.88
C PHE A 806 -17.82 36.69 -34.87
N ALA A 807 -18.31 37.91 -34.57
CA ALA A 807 -17.69 38.79 -33.59
C ALA A 807 -17.80 38.25 -32.15
N GLN A 808 -18.91 37.58 -31.85
CA GLN A 808 -19.21 36.94 -30.58
C GLN A 808 -18.40 35.65 -30.43
N LEU A 809 -18.24 34.82 -31.48
CA LEU A 809 -17.35 33.66 -31.46
C LEU A 809 -15.87 34.08 -31.33
N LEU A 810 -15.47 35.16 -32.00
CA LEU A 810 -14.14 35.77 -31.87
C LEU A 810 -13.89 36.25 -30.43
N SER A 811 -14.79 37.06 -29.88
CA SER A 811 -14.75 37.55 -28.49
C SER A 811 -14.79 36.41 -27.46
N ASN A 812 -15.67 35.42 -27.65
CA ASN A 812 -15.78 34.25 -26.78
C ASN A 812 -14.48 33.45 -26.78
N PHE A 813 -13.85 33.21 -27.94
CA PHE A 813 -12.58 32.49 -28.00
C PHE A 813 -11.40 33.33 -27.47
N GLU A 814 -11.36 34.65 -27.72
CA GLU A 814 -10.36 35.54 -27.12
C GLU A 814 -10.46 35.54 -25.58
N GLN A 815 -11.67 35.70 -25.04
CA GLN A 815 -11.93 35.72 -23.61
C GLN A 815 -11.61 34.36 -22.97
N TRP A 816 -12.01 33.26 -23.61
CA TRP A 816 -11.66 31.89 -23.19
C TRP A 816 -10.13 31.70 -23.16
N LEU A 817 -9.44 32.06 -24.24
CA LEU A 817 -7.99 31.93 -24.37
C LEU A 817 -7.24 32.82 -23.37
N GLN A 818 -7.73 34.03 -23.11
CA GLN A 818 -7.19 34.94 -22.10
C GLN A 818 -7.36 34.35 -20.69
N VAL A 819 -8.53 33.79 -20.37
CA VAL A 819 -8.79 33.15 -19.07
C VAL A 819 -7.90 31.92 -18.88
N GLU A 820 -7.83 30.99 -19.84
CA GLU A 820 -6.99 29.78 -19.70
C GLU A 820 -5.49 30.11 -19.67
N ASN A 821 -5.03 31.06 -20.49
CA ASN A 821 -3.63 31.50 -20.46
C ASN A 821 -3.30 32.22 -19.13
N SER A 822 -4.25 32.97 -18.54
CA SER A 822 -4.07 33.55 -17.20
C SER A 822 -3.99 32.49 -16.09
N LYS A 823 -4.75 31.39 -16.20
CA LYS A 823 -4.63 30.23 -15.31
C LYS A 823 -3.26 29.57 -15.49
N LEU A 824 -2.85 29.28 -16.72
CA LEU A 824 -1.56 28.67 -17.05
C LEU A 824 -0.39 29.48 -16.48
N VAL A 825 -0.35 30.80 -16.70
CA VAL A 825 0.69 31.67 -16.15
C VAL A 825 0.69 31.66 -14.61
N ARG A 826 -0.48 31.67 -13.95
CA ARG A 826 -0.58 31.54 -12.48
C ARG A 826 -0.08 30.18 -11.98
N ILE A 827 -0.30 29.09 -12.72
CA ILE A 827 0.15 27.73 -12.39
C ILE A 827 1.66 27.59 -12.62
N ILE A 828 2.21 28.17 -13.69
CA ILE A 828 3.65 28.26 -13.94
C ILE A 828 4.35 29.03 -12.81
N ALA A 829 3.73 30.11 -12.33
CA ALA A 829 4.23 30.94 -11.23
C ALA A 829 3.97 30.38 -9.81
N MET A 830 3.27 29.25 -9.65
CA MET A 830 3.13 28.59 -8.35
C MET A 830 4.49 28.08 -7.86
N LYS A 831 4.92 28.55 -6.68
CA LYS A 831 6.10 28.04 -5.97
C LYS A 831 5.87 26.57 -5.58
N THR A 832 6.62 25.66 -6.19
CA THR A 832 6.58 24.22 -5.90
C THR A 832 7.59 23.86 -4.83
N ALA A 833 7.26 24.13 -3.57
CA ALA A 833 8.16 23.90 -2.42
C ALA A 833 8.04 22.47 -1.85
N THR A 834 6.89 21.81 -2.03
CA THR A 834 6.63 20.45 -1.53
C THR A 834 6.13 19.51 -2.63
N ALA A 835 6.25 18.20 -2.39
CA ALA A 835 5.68 17.17 -3.26
C ALA A 835 4.13 17.22 -3.35
N ARG A 836 3.45 17.92 -2.43
CA ARG A 836 2.00 18.18 -2.51
C ARG A 836 1.71 19.33 -3.49
N ASP A 837 2.56 20.35 -3.54
CA ASP A 837 2.45 21.47 -4.46
C ASP A 837 2.70 21.03 -5.90
N LEU A 838 3.68 20.14 -6.11
CA LEU A 838 3.95 19.53 -7.42
C LEU A 838 2.72 18.77 -7.96
N ARG A 839 2.15 17.83 -7.19
CA ARG A 839 0.91 17.12 -7.58
C ARG A 839 -0.30 18.05 -7.76
N THR A 840 -0.32 19.18 -7.07
CA THR A 840 -1.38 20.19 -7.22
C THR A 840 -1.18 21.06 -8.47
N ARG A 841 0.07 21.30 -8.88
CA ARG A 841 0.42 21.97 -10.15
C ARG A 841 0.15 21.04 -11.33
N GLU A 842 0.55 19.79 -11.23
CA GLU A 842 0.32 18.72 -12.21
C GLU A 842 -1.19 18.55 -12.51
N ARG A 843 -2.02 18.33 -11.47
CA ARG A 843 -3.47 18.22 -11.66
C ARG A 843 -4.08 19.45 -12.34
N LYS A 844 -3.65 20.65 -11.95
CA LYS A 844 -4.14 21.90 -12.57
C LYS A 844 -3.69 22.08 -14.04
N LEU A 845 -2.59 21.46 -14.45
CA LEU A 845 -2.19 21.42 -15.87
C LEU A 845 -3.01 20.38 -16.63
N GLN A 846 -3.25 19.20 -16.05
CA GLN A 846 -4.16 18.19 -16.61
C GLN A 846 -5.60 18.73 -16.77
N GLU A 847 -6.08 19.53 -15.81
CA GLU A 847 -7.36 20.26 -15.88
C GLU A 847 -7.41 21.28 -17.05
N LEU A 848 -6.27 21.88 -17.43
CA LEU A 848 -6.17 22.75 -18.62
C LEU A 848 -6.02 21.96 -19.92
N GLU A 849 -5.28 20.85 -19.91
CA GLU A 849 -5.11 19.95 -21.06
C GLU A 849 -6.44 19.29 -21.46
N ALA A 850 -7.25 18.87 -20.48
CA ALA A 850 -8.60 18.34 -20.71
C ALA A 850 -9.54 19.34 -21.39
N ARG A 851 -9.23 20.65 -21.37
CA ARG A 851 -9.98 21.72 -22.04
C ARG A 851 -9.38 22.18 -23.37
N VAL A 852 -8.22 21.63 -23.79
CA VAL A 852 -7.69 21.88 -25.14
C VAL A 852 -8.68 21.45 -26.25
N PRO A 853 -9.44 20.34 -26.14
CA PRO A 853 -10.47 20.00 -27.12
C PRO A 853 -11.62 21.02 -27.19
N GLU A 854 -12.00 21.61 -26.04
CA GLU A 854 -13.02 22.66 -25.97
C GLU A 854 -12.57 23.91 -26.73
N GLY A 855 -11.35 24.39 -26.47
CA GLY A 855 -10.74 25.51 -27.20
C GLY A 855 -10.51 25.21 -28.68
N GLN A 856 -10.13 23.97 -29.03
CA GLN A 856 -9.94 23.56 -30.41
C GLN A 856 -11.27 23.55 -31.18
N HIS A 857 -12.36 23.08 -30.57
CA HIS A 857 -13.71 23.14 -31.14
C HIS A 857 -14.23 24.59 -31.30
N LEU A 858 -13.99 25.46 -30.32
CA LEU A 858 -14.31 26.90 -30.42
C LEU A 858 -13.55 27.56 -31.58
N PHE A 859 -12.24 27.29 -31.71
CA PHE A 859 -11.41 27.81 -32.80
C PHE A 859 -11.82 27.25 -34.17
N GLU A 860 -12.23 25.98 -34.25
CA GLU A 860 -12.74 25.38 -35.49
C GLU A 860 -14.09 25.94 -35.91
N ASN A 861 -14.99 26.25 -34.96
CA ASN A 861 -16.26 26.91 -35.28
C ASN A 861 -16.06 28.35 -35.76
N LEU A 862 -15.09 29.07 -35.18
CA LEU A 862 -14.65 30.39 -35.66
C LEU A 862 -14.09 30.31 -37.10
N LEU A 863 -13.31 29.28 -37.42
CA LEU A 863 -12.78 29.05 -38.78
C LEU A 863 -13.86 28.68 -39.81
N ARG A 864 -14.97 28.03 -39.40
CA ARG A 864 -16.03 27.55 -40.31
C ARG A 864 -16.86 28.66 -40.95
N LEU A 865 -16.99 29.82 -40.31
CA LEU A 865 -17.79 30.94 -40.81
C LEU A 865 -17.04 31.82 -41.83
N GLY A 866 -15.71 31.88 -41.74
CA GLY A 866 -14.85 32.62 -42.66
C GLY A 866 -14.80 34.14 -42.40
N PRO A 867 -13.61 34.78 -42.42
CA PRO A 867 -13.49 36.21 -42.16
C PRO A 867 -13.99 37.05 -43.34
N ALA A 868 -14.82 38.05 -43.05
CA ALA A 868 -15.09 39.15 -43.98
C ALA A 868 -13.79 39.94 -44.27
N ARG A 869 -13.72 40.60 -45.44
CA ARG A 869 -12.52 41.34 -45.88
C ARG A 869 -12.16 42.49 -44.92
N GLY A 870 -11.30 42.21 -43.95
CA GLY A 870 -10.76 43.18 -42.99
C GLY A 870 -10.21 42.57 -41.69
N THR A 871 -10.66 41.38 -41.28
CA THR A 871 -10.30 40.77 -39.98
C THR A 871 -9.18 39.72 -40.04
N SER A 872 -8.47 39.60 -41.17
CA SER A 872 -7.43 38.58 -41.39
C SER A 872 -6.34 38.61 -40.33
N ASP A 873 -5.75 39.79 -40.09
CA ASP A 873 -4.61 39.99 -39.19
C ASP A 873 -4.95 39.66 -37.74
N GLN A 874 -6.19 39.95 -37.31
CA GLN A 874 -6.70 39.58 -35.98
C GLN A 874 -6.81 38.07 -35.82
N LEU A 875 -7.30 37.37 -36.85
CA LEU A 875 -7.42 35.91 -36.85
C LEU A 875 -6.04 35.23 -36.89
N GLU A 876 -5.03 35.86 -37.51
CA GLU A 876 -3.64 35.38 -37.49
C GLU A 876 -2.94 35.59 -36.14
N ASP A 877 -3.08 36.75 -35.48
CA ASP A 877 -2.59 36.94 -34.10
C ASP A 877 -3.28 35.96 -33.13
N LEU A 878 -4.60 35.77 -33.27
CA LEU A 878 -5.38 34.81 -32.50
C LEU A 878 -4.86 33.38 -32.68
N ARG A 879 -4.58 32.98 -33.93
CA ARG A 879 -3.99 31.69 -34.29
C ARG A 879 -2.58 31.53 -33.70
N TYR A 880 -1.76 32.57 -33.73
CA TYR A 880 -0.44 32.58 -33.10
C TYR A 880 -0.54 32.43 -31.58
N ARG A 881 -1.41 33.21 -30.92
CA ARG A 881 -1.68 33.14 -29.47
C ARG A 881 -2.22 31.77 -29.05
N TRP A 882 -3.09 31.15 -29.84
CA TRP A 882 -3.60 29.80 -29.60
C TRP A 882 -2.51 28.73 -29.72
N MET A 883 -1.66 28.81 -30.74
CA MET A 883 -0.50 27.92 -30.89
C MET A 883 0.53 28.12 -29.76
N LEU A 884 0.79 29.36 -29.37
CA LEU A 884 1.69 29.70 -28.26
C LEU A 884 1.16 29.20 -26.91
N TYR A 885 -0.15 29.26 -26.67
CA TYR A 885 -0.79 28.64 -25.50
C TYR A 885 -0.62 27.12 -25.51
N LYS A 886 -0.93 26.45 -26.64
CA LYS A 886 -0.79 24.99 -26.77
C LYS A 886 0.66 24.52 -26.59
N SER A 887 1.65 25.27 -27.08
CA SER A 887 3.07 25.00 -26.79
C SER A 887 3.33 25.17 -25.30
N LYS A 888 3.11 26.37 -24.72
CA LYS A 888 3.41 26.65 -23.30
C LYS A 888 2.76 25.68 -22.33
N LEU A 889 1.57 25.17 -22.63
CA LEU A 889 0.90 24.14 -21.84
C LEU A 889 1.67 22.80 -21.92
N LYS A 890 1.92 22.30 -23.14
CA LYS A 890 2.67 21.05 -23.39
C LYS A 890 4.11 21.12 -22.85
N ASP A 891 4.76 22.27 -22.96
CA ASP A 891 6.10 22.54 -22.45
C ASP A 891 6.08 22.55 -20.90
N SER A 892 5.04 23.12 -20.28
CA SER A 892 4.86 23.10 -18.82
C SER A 892 4.57 21.70 -18.26
N SER A 893 3.83 20.87 -18.99
CA SER A 893 3.55 19.48 -18.62
C SER A 893 4.77 18.57 -18.81
N SER A 894 5.47 18.70 -19.93
CA SER A 894 6.68 17.89 -20.22
C SER A 894 7.86 18.20 -19.28
N LEU A 895 8.00 19.46 -18.84
CA LEU A 895 8.94 19.83 -17.79
C LEU A 895 8.63 19.14 -16.45
N LEU A 896 7.35 18.86 -16.14
CA LEU A 896 7.00 18.04 -14.97
C LEU A 896 7.33 16.56 -15.20
N THR A 897 7.08 16.02 -16.41
CA THR A 897 7.43 14.63 -16.75
C THR A 897 8.94 14.35 -16.68
N GLN A 898 9.78 15.35 -16.97
CA GLN A 898 11.24 15.26 -16.81
C GLN A 898 11.70 15.40 -15.35
N SER A 899 10.88 15.95 -14.46
CA SER A 899 11.20 16.15 -13.04
C SER A 899 10.82 14.98 -12.12
N SER A 900 11.00 13.74 -12.58
CA SER A 900 10.94 12.56 -11.71
C SER A 900 12.31 12.36 -11.01
N PRO A 901 12.38 12.37 -9.66
CA PRO A 901 13.66 12.29 -8.96
C PRO A 901 14.19 10.85 -8.91
N GLY A 902 15.28 10.59 -9.63
CA GLY A 902 16.13 9.43 -9.34
C GLY A 902 16.82 9.59 -7.99
N GLU A 903 16.97 8.50 -7.23
CA GLU A 903 17.55 8.56 -5.89
C GLU A 903 19.06 8.86 -5.90
N PRO A 904 19.58 9.61 -4.91
CA PRO A 904 20.98 10.01 -4.88
C PRO A 904 21.89 8.89 -4.37
N THR A 905 22.62 8.24 -5.27
CA THR A 905 23.76 7.39 -4.89
C THR A 905 24.86 8.21 -4.23
N GLY A 906 25.11 7.95 -2.95
CA GLY A 906 26.04 8.74 -2.15
C GLY A 906 27.51 8.50 -2.51
N PHE A 907 28.25 9.58 -2.77
CA PHE A 907 29.71 9.56 -2.73
C PHE A 907 30.25 10.61 -1.75
N GLN A 908 31.14 10.16 -0.87
CA GLN A 908 31.74 11.00 0.16
C GLN A 908 32.72 12.00 -0.45
N LYS A 909 32.72 13.24 0.06
CA LYS A 909 33.89 14.13 -0.04
C LYS A 909 34.30 14.61 1.34
N VAL A 910 35.41 14.08 1.82
CA VAL A 910 36.18 14.68 2.91
C VAL A 910 36.89 15.91 2.36
N PHE A 911 36.65 17.08 2.95
CA PHE A 911 37.72 17.96 3.45
C PHE A 911 37.09 18.98 4.42
N GLY A 912 37.69 19.12 5.60
CA GLY A 912 37.04 19.78 6.73
C GLY A 912 37.22 21.29 6.79
N ASN A 913 36.68 21.89 7.87
CA ASN A 913 37.19 23.16 8.37
C ASN A 913 37.19 23.19 9.91
N ARG A 914 37.90 24.17 10.49
CA ARG A 914 38.23 24.22 11.93
C ARG A 914 37.28 25.09 12.76
N ALA A 915 37.37 24.89 14.07
CA ALA A 915 36.81 25.69 15.18
C ALA A 915 35.27 25.58 15.39
N ALA A 916 34.73 25.73 16.61
CA ALA A 916 35.37 26.12 17.88
C ALA A 916 34.98 25.22 19.08
N ARG A 917 35.82 25.27 20.13
CA ARG A 917 35.59 24.83 21.52
C ARG A 917 35.30 26.09 22.39
N PRO A 918 34.99 26.00 23.71
CA PRO A 918 34.64 24.84 24.56
C PRO A 918 33.33 25.07 25.35
N VAL A 919 33.00 24.20 26.33
CA VAL A 919 32.84 24.59 27.76
C VAL A 919 32.67 23.34 28.67
N LEU A 920 33.34 23.38 29.83
CA LEU A 920 33.22 22.59 31.09
C LEU A 920 32.43 21.25 31.08
N CYS A 921 33.07 20.08 31.32
CA CYS A 921 33.38 19.46 32.64
C CYS A 921 32.44 18.28 32.98
N ARG A 922 32.74 17.33 33.89
CA ARG A 922 33.85 17.10 34.85
C ARG A 922 34.00 15.56 35.05
N TRP A 923 35.24 15.03 35.14
CA TRP A 923 35.71 14.02 36.14
C TRP A 923 35.06 12.59 36.11
N HIS A 924 35.72 11.44 36.39
CA HIS A 924 37.14 11.11 36.68
C HIS A 924 37.41 9.57 36.57
N PHE A 925 38.63 9.14 36.94
CA PHE A 925 39.10 7.77 37.31
C PHE A 925 39.15 6.62 36.26
N THR A 926 40.41 6.26 35.93
CA THR A 926 41.07 4.93 35.95
C THR A 926 40.25 3.64 36.13
N GLY A 927 40.68 2.48 35.59
CA GLY A 927 41.92 2.17 34.83
C GLY A 927 42.32 0.68 34.95
N HIS A 928 43.46 0.30 34.33
CA HIS A 928 44.06 -1.06 34.22
C HIS A 928 43.17 -2.13 33.51
N ARG A 929 43.63 -2.86 32.48
CA ARG A 929 44.89 -3.58 32.16
C ARG A 929 45.03 -4.97 32.81
N ALA A 930 44.49 -5.95 32.10
CA ALA A 930 45.13 -7.23 31.76
C ALA A 930 44.57 -7.59 30.36
N GLU A 931 45.34 -7.85 29.30
CA GLU A 931 46.33 -8.94 29.11
C GLU A 931 45.74 -10.32 29.41
N TRP A 932 45.60 -11.14 28.36
CA TRP A 932 46.33 -12.41 28.19
C TRP A 932 46.30 -12.79 26.71
N ALA A 933 47.31 -13.52 26.24
CA ALA A 933 47.52 -13.79 24.82
C ALA A 933 47.48 -15.29 24.50
N LYS A 934 47.03 -15.65 23.29
CA LYS A 934 47.72 -16.59 22.39
C LYS A 934 47.11 -16.67 20.99
N THR A 935 47.95 -16.35 20.02
CA THR A 935 47.92 -16.74 18.60
C THR A 935 48.48 -18.17 18.43
N PRO A 936 48.54 -18.74 17.20
CA PRO A 936 47.56 -18.73 16.10
C PRO A 936 47.27 -20.16 15.60
N GLY A 937 46.44 -20.30 14.56
CA GLY A 937 46.33 -21.51 13.75
C GLY A 937 45.71 -21.17 12.40
N ALA A 938 46.31 -21.65 11.30
CA ALA A 938 45.84 -21.38 9.94
C ALA A 938 45.44 -22.68 9.25
N HIS A 939 44.34 -22.63 8.51
CA HIS A 939 44.14 -23.36 7.25
C HIS A 939 43.05 -22.68 6.42
#